data_AF-A0A9E7H369-F1
#
_entry.id   AF-A0A9E7H369-F1
#
_cell.length_a   1.000
_cell.length_b   1.000
_cell.length_c   1.000
_cell.angle_alpha   90.00
_cell.angle_beta   90.00
_cell.angle_gamma   90.00
#
_symmetry.space_group_name_H-M   'P 1'
#
loop_
_entity.id
_entity.type
_entity.pdbx_description
1 polymer ?
#
loop_
_entity_poly.entity_id
_entity_poly.type
_entity_poly.pdbx_seq_one_letter_code
_entity_poly.pdbx_strand_id
1 'polypeptide(L)'
;MEVVSSQSPDAAGHQVVRQCASEAWMRERDEELREAVRRMFRDNKDVTQTMHLIDTIQLLGLDYHFEEEITQALKRVYDADSANDGLYEVSLRFRLLRERGYSVTSDVFNKFKDEGGSFSSALTDDVKGLLSLYNAAYLGTHGETILDEAISFTRSHLTSMVHDLNPPLATLVSLALETPLRRSIKRLFARHYISIYQEEPTRNDEILELKLDFHMLQSLHPLTKTLSFARERVVEAYYWILGVYYEPQFSRARVMAAKIVIFTTLLDDIYDDYSTLEESQLLTDAIQRWEFEAVDQLPEYLKDFFLKLLITVQELETELAAEEKFRIFYLKEALKSQAGAYFEESRWRDETYAPTLEEHLGVSTMSSACPLFASAILVGMGEVATKEAFEWAASFPKIVEASAVIARIMNDITSYEREGKREHVVSTVHCCMKEYGTSIDDACKKLQEMVEDAWKDINQECLDPTTFLAPLLQTLLYFTRISENVYKYTDAYTESHTRMRECISLLLVHPVVSSQPPDAAGHQVVRQCAVYHPDVWGDYFITHQPCSDETQAQAWVRERDEELREAVRRMFQDNNDVMQTMHLIDTIQLLGLDYHFEEEITEALKRVYDADSANHGLYEVSLRFRLLREKGYSVTSDVFDKFKDEGGSFSSALTDDVKGLLSLYNAAYLGTHGETILDEAISFTRSHLTSMVHDLNPPLATLVSLALETPLRRSIKRLFARHYISIYQEEPTRNDEILELAKLDFHMLQSLHRGGRI
;
A
#
# COMPACT_ATOMS: atom_id res chain seq x y z
N MET A 1 -2.23 -6.17 -65.75
CA MET A 1 -2.75 -5.16 -64.79
C MET A 1 -3.87 -5.86 -64.04
N GLU A 2 -3.80 -6.16 -62.75
CA GLU A 2 -2.91 -5.73 -61.66
C GLU A 2 -2.60 -6.94 -60.77
N VAL A 3 -1.42 -6.91 -60.15
CA VAL A 3 -0.92 -7.91 -59.21
C VAL A 3 -1.32 -7.47 -57.81
N VAL A 4 -2.09 -8.32 -57.12
CA VAL A 4 -2.38 -8.19 -55.69
C VAL A 4 -1.12 -8.63 -54.92
N SER A 5 -0.53 -7.68 -54.19
CA SER A 5 0.60 -7.90 -53.30
C SER A 5 0.13 -8.56 -52.00
N SER A 6 0.60 -9.78 -51.77
CA SER A 6 0.51 -10.52 -50.52
C SER A 6 1.36 -9.84 -49.44
N GLN A 7 0.75 -9.35 -48.36
CA GLN A 7 1.47 -9.09 -47.11
C GLN A 7 1.77 -10.42 -46.43
N SER A 8 3.05 -10.67 -46.13
CA SER A 8 3.56 -11.91 -45.55
C SER A 8 3.23 -12.02 -44.04
N PRO A 9 3.16 -13.24 -43.48
CA PRO A 9 3.00 -13.49 -42.03
C PRO A 9 4.19 -13.04 -41.16
N ASP A 10 5.30 -12.59 -41.77
CA ASP A 10 6.55 -12.26 -41.09
C ASP A 10 6.52 -10.93 -40.31
N ALA A 11 5.55 -10.03 -40.56
CA ALA A 11 5.56 -8.72 -39.90
C ALA A 11 5.28 -8.79 -38.39
N ALA A 12 4.42 -9.71 -37.94
CA ALA A 12 4.13 -9.93 -36.52
C ALA A 12 5.29 -10.66 -35.82
N GLY A 13 5.89 -11.66 -36.47
CA GLY A 13 7.09 -12.35 -35.96
C GLY A 13 8.29 -11.41 -35.83
N HIS A 14 8.51 -10.49 -36.78
CA HIS A 14 9.60 -9.51 -36.69
C HIS A 14 9.37 -8.42 -35.63
N GLN A 15 8.12 -8.09 -35.31
CA GLN A 15 7.78 -7.13 -34.25
C GLN A 15 7.91 -7.78 -32.86
N VAL A 16 7.46 -9.04 -32.71
CA VAL A 16 7.69 -9.87 -31.50
C VAL A 16 9.17 -10.17 -31.29
N VAL A 17 9.93 -10.52 -32.33
CA VAL A 17 11.39 -10.72 -32.23
C VAL A 17 12.11 -9.42 -31.86
N ARG A 18 11.66 -8.25 -32.34
CA ARG A 18 12.23 -6.95 -31.93
C ARG A 18 11.86 -6.54 -30.50
N GLN A 19 10.70 -6.97 -30.00
CA GLN A 19 10.16 -6.62 -28.68
C GLN A 19 10.64 -7.58 -27.58
N CYS A 20 10.68 -8.89 -27.87
CA CYS A 20 11.44 -9.87 -27.10
C CYS A 20 12.94 -9.55 -27.11
N ALA A 21 13.50 -9.04 -28.22
CA ALA A 21 14.88 -8.55 -28.22
C ALA A 21 15.05 -7.30 -27.36
N SER A 22 14.07 -6.39 -27.25
CA SER A 22 14.21 -5.22 -26.35
C SER A 22 14.02 -5.58 -24.87
N GLU A 23 13.18 -6.56 -24.54
CA GLU A 23 12.99 -7.05 -23.16
C GLU A 23 14.11 -7.98 -22.70
N ALA A 24 14.60 -8.87 -23.59
CA ALA A 24 15.81 -9.63 -23.35
C ALA A 24 17.00 -8.66 -23.21
N TRP A 25 17.10 -7.63 -24.06
CA TRP A 25 18.12 -6.60 -23.93
C TRP A 25 18.00 -5.81 -22.63
N MET A 26 16.80 -5.44 -22.16
CA MET A 26 16.64 -4.75 -20.87
C MET A 26 16.99 -5.64 -19.67
N ARG A 27 16.64 -6.94 -19.71
CA ARG A 27 17.03 -7.91 -18.66
C ARG A 27 18.51 -8.26 -18.69
N GLU A 28 19.06 -8.47 -19.88
CA GLU A 28 20.51 -8.64 -20.08
C GLU A 28 21.24 -7.39 -19.62
N ARG A 29 20.72 -6.19 -19.91
CA ARG A 29 21.30 -4.92 -19.49
C ARG A 29 21.22 -4.73 -17.97
N ASP A 30 20.09 -5.02 -17.34
CA ASP A 30 19.94 -4.97 -15.88
C ASP A 30 20.92 -5.94 -15.19
N GLU A 31 21.02 -7.19 -15.66
CA GLU A 31 21.97 -8.15 -15.10
C GLU A 31 23.44 -7.78 -15.41
N GLU A 32 23.72 -7.22 -16.58
CA GLU A 32 25.04 -6.65 -16.91
C GLU A 32 25.43 -5.52 -15.94
N LEU A 33 24.49 -4.63 -15.63
CA LEU A 33 24.67 -3.52 -14.69
C LEU A 33 24.85 -4.05 -13.27
N ARG A 34 24.01 -5.00 -12.82
CA ARG A 34 24.17 -5.66 -11.52
C ARG A 34 25.53 -6.34 -11.41
N GLU A 35 25.95 -7.10 -12.42
CA GLU A 35 27.25 -7.77 -12.42
C GLU A 35 28.42 -6.76 -12.51
N ALA A 36 28.23 -5.61 -13.16
CA ALA A 36 29.20 -4.51 -13.09
C ALA A 36 29.35 -4.00 -11.65
N VAL A 37 28.26 -3.79 -10.93
CA VAL A 37 28.30 -3.37 -9.52
C VAL A 37 28.89 -4.48 -8.62
N ARG A 38 28.56 -5.75 -8.84
CA ARG A 38 29.20 -6.88 -8.12
C ARG A 38 30.71 -6.92 -8.37
N ARG A 39 31.16 -6.67 -9.60
CA ARG A 39 32.60 -6.51 -9.91
C ARG A 39 33.22 -5.37 -9.12
N MET A 40 32.54 -4.23 -8.98
CA MET A 40 33.04 -3.12 -8.16
C MET A 40 33.28 -3.56 -6.71
N PHE A 41 32.40 -4.37 -6.11
CA PHE A 41 32.62 -4.91 -4.76
C PHE A 41 33.81 -5.88 -4.65
N ARG A 42 34.04 -6.70 -5.68
CA ARG A 42 35.13 -7.70 -5.70
C ARG A 42 36.50 -7.08 -5.98
N ASP A 43 36.55 -6.15 -6.91
CA ASP A 43 37.80 -5.53 -7.36
C ASP A 43 38.26 -4.40 -6.42
N ASN A 44 37.32 -3.79 -5.69
CA ASN A 44 37.62 -2.77 -4.71
C ASN A 44 38.21 -3.38 -3.42
N LYS A 45 39.48 -3.05 -3.19
CA LYS A 45 40.25 -3.43 -2.00
C LYS A 45 40.47 -2.27 -1.03
N ASP A 46 40.12 -1.07 -1.44
CA ASP A 46 40.25 0.13 -0.61
C ASP A 46 39.02 0.24 0.30
N VAL A 47 39.25 0.34 1.60
CA VAL A 47 38.19 0.31 2.61
C VAL A 47 37.31 1.56 2.50
N THR A 48 37.89 2.72 2.22
CA THR A 48 37.16 3.98 2.08
C THR A 48 36.28 3.98 0.83
N GLN A 49 36.82 3.56 -0.31
CA GLN A 49 36.03 3.40 -1.54
C GLN A 49 34.94 2.33 -1.37
N THR A 50 35.20 1.28 -0.60
CA THR A 50 34.20 0.24 -0.31
C THR A 50 33.04 0.80 0.52
N MET A 51 33.33 1.59 1.56
CA MET A 51 32.30 2.27 2.35
C MET A 51 31.49 3.24 1.49
N HIS A 52 32.15 4.01 0.61
CA HIS A 52 31.46 4.89 -0.34
C HIS A 52 30.54 4.14 -1.28
N LEU A 53 30.97 3.00 -1.82
CA LEU A 53 30.15 2.18 -2.71
C LEU A 53 28.90 1.66 -2.00
N ILE A 54 29.06 1.14 -0.79
CA ILE A 54 27.93 0.68 0.04
C ILE A 54 26.95 1.83 0.30
N ASP A 55 27.48 2.98 0.71
CA ASP A 55 26.68 4.15 1.03
C ASP A 55 25.89 4.64 -0.19
N THR A 56 26.55 4.80 -1.34
CA THR A 56 25.89 5.20 -2.58
C THR A 56 24.77 4.23 -2.98
N ILE A 57 25.00 2.92 -2.85
CA ILE A 57 24.00 1.90 -3.17
C ILE A 57 22.80 1.97 -2.21
N GLN A 58 23.05 2.13 -0.91
CA GLN A 58 21.99 2.30 0.10
C GLN A 58 21.21 3.59 -0.11
N LEU A 59 21.91 4.69 -0.36
CA LEU A 59 21.30 6.00 -0.58
C LEU A 59 20.54 6.04 -1.91
N LEU A 60 20.86 5.21 -2.91
CA LEU A 60 20.06 5.03 -4.13
C LEU A 60 18.92 4.02 -3.98
N GLY A 61 18.80 3.38 -2.81
CA GLY A 61 17.80 2.36 -2.52
C GLY A 61 18.00 1.07 -3.33
N LEU A 62 19.23 0.76 -3.70
CA LEU A 62 19.64 -0.41 -4.49
C LEU A 62 20.28 -1.50 -3.63
N ASP A 63 20.37 -1.30 -2.31
CA ASP A 63 21.07 -2.18 -1.38
C ASP A 63 20.49 -3.60 -1.30
N TYR A 64 19.21 -3.75 -1.60
CA TYR A 64 18.54 -5.06 -1.66
C TYR A 64 19.08 -5.96 -2.78
N HIS A 65 19.70 -5.41 -3.83
CA HIS A 65 20.31 -6.21 -4.90
C HIS A 65 21.69 -6.78 -4.54
N PHE A 66 22.34 -6.22 -3.51
CA PHE A 66 23.77 -6.45 -3.24
C PHE A 66 24.03 -6.81 -1.77
N GLU A 67 23.05 -7.39 -1.09
CA GLU A 67 23.14 -7.64 0.35
C GLU A 67 24.30 -8.56 0.74
N GLU A 68 24.57 -9.59 -0.08
CA GLU A 68 25.69 -10.50 0.16
C GLU A 68 27.02 -9.77 0.03
N GLU A 69 27.20 -9.01 -1.05
CA GLU A 69 28.39 -8.21 -1.31
C GLU A 69 28.60 -7.15 -0.23
N ILE A 70 27.53 -6.44 0.16
CA ILE A 70 27.53 -5.45 1.24
C ILE A 70 27.93 -6.12 2.56
N THR A 71 27.37 -7.29 2.87
CA THR A 71 27.69 -8.02 4.11
C THR A 71 29.17 -8.43 4.16
N GLN A 72 29.69 -9.00 3.08
CA GLN A 72 31.11 -9.38 2.97
C GLN A 72 32.03 -8.15 3.02
N ALA A 73 31.62 -7.05 2.37
CA ALA A 73 32.34 -5.79 2.37
C ALA A 73 32.37 -5.15 3.77
N LEU A 74 31.25 -5.14 4.49
CA LEU A 74 31.16 -4.57 5.83
C LEU A 74 32.00 -5.35 6.85
N LYS A 75 32.14 -6.67 6.70
CA LYS A 75 33.07 -7.44 7.50
C LYS A 75 34.52 -6.97 7.31
N ARG A 76 34.94 -6.71 6.07
CA ARG A 76 36.27 -6.12 5.78
C ARG A 76 36.41 -4.71 6.37
N VAL A 77 35.36 -3.91 6.30
CA VAL A 77 35.32 -2.55 6.88
C VAL A 77 35.43 -2.61 8.41
N TYR A 78 34.80 -3.59 9.05
CA TYR A 78 34.85 -3.83 10.50
C TYR A 78 36.24 -4.24 10.97
N ASP A 79 36.91 -5.13 10.24
CA ASP A 79 38.24 -5.66 10.58
C ASP A 79 39.40 -4.69 10.26
N ALA A 80 39.14 -3.63 9.49
CA ALA A 80 40.15 -2.68 9.03
C ALA A 80 40.51 -1.63 10.10
N ASP A 81 41.80 -1.25 10.15
CA ASP A 81 42.27 -0.16 11.00
C ASP A 81 41.62 1.17 10.60
N SER A 82 41.25 1.97 11.60
CA SER A 82 40.58 3.27 11.46
C SER A 82 41.21 4.36 12.34
N ALA A 83 42.40 4.11 12.89
CA ALA A 83 43.09 5.04 13.78
C ALA A 83 43.34 6.41 13.11
N ASN A 84 43.71 6.42 11.83
CA ASN A 84 44.06 7.62 11.08
C ASN A 84 42.90 8.26 10.30
N ASP A 85 41.69 7.71 10.42
CA ASP A 85 40.53 8.14 9.63
C ASP A 85 39.99 9.50 10.08
N GLY A 86 39.55 10.31 9.11
CA GLY A 86 38.92 11.60 9.33
C GLY A 86 37.50 11.49 9.87
N LEU A 87 36.86 12.64 10.11
CA LEU A 87 35.51 12.69 10.67
C LEU A 87 34.50 11.99 9.76
N TYR A 88 34.61 12.22 8.45
CA TYR A 88 33.75 11.59 7.46
C TYR A 88 33.83 10.07 7.48
N GLU A 89 35.04 9.50 7.39
CA GLU A 89 35.26 8.06 7.30
C GLU A 89 34.84 7.35 8.59
N VAL A 90 35.14 7.93 9.76
CA VAL A 90 34.73 7.35 11.04
C VAL A 90 33.21 7.37 11.21
N SER A 91 32.57 8.48 10.86
CA SER A 91 31.12 8.62 10.97
C SER A 91 30.39 7.69 10.00
N LEU A 92 30.87 7.59 8.76
CA LEU A 92 30.32 6.70 7.76
C LEU A 92 30.48 5.23 8.20
N ARG A 93 31.69 4.85 8.63
CA ARG A 93 31.97 3.50 9.14
C ARG A 93 31.03 3.16 10.29
N PHE A 94 30.91 4.05 11.28
CA PHE A 94 30.04 3.86 12.44
C PHE A 94 28.59 3.62 12.02
N ARG A 95 28.05 4.45 11.11
CA ARG A 95 26.69 4.33 10.61
C ARG A 95 26.46 3.00 9.89
N LEU A 96 27.26 2.69 8.87
CA LEU A 96 27.10 1.49 8.05
C LEU A 96 27.17 0.21 8.87
N LEU A 97 28.08 0.16 9.86
CA LEU A 97 28.25 -1.00 10.74
C LEU A 97 27.07 -1.16 11.72
N ARG A 98 26.64 -0.08 12.38
CA ARG A 98 25.51 -0.14 13.32
C ARG A 98 24.18 -0.43 12.65
N GLU A 99 23.94 0.10 11.45
CA GLU A 99 22.75 -0.22 10.65
C GLU A 99 22.63 -1.72 10.35
N ARG A 100 23.76 -2.45 10.37
CA ARG A 100 23.86 -3.89 10.10
C ARG A 100 24.14 -4.70 11.37
N GLY A 101 23.91 -4.12 12.54
CA GLY A 101 23.95 -4.81 13.83
C GLY A 101 25.34 -5.06 14.43
N TYR A 102 26.40 -4.46 13.87
CA TYR A 102 27.74 -4.57 14.46
C TYR A 102 27.86 -3.70 15.72
N SER A 103 28.51 -4.24 16.75
CA SER A 103 28.76 -3.56 18.03
C SER A 103 29.94 -2.59 17.90
N VAL A 104 29.68 -1.36 17.44
CA VAL A 104 30.68 -0.28 17.38
C VAL A 104 30.43 0.70 18.52
N THR A 105 31.43 0.96 19.38
CA THR A 105 31.31 1.93 20.48
C THR A 105 31.26 3.37 19.95
N SER A 106 30.45 4.23 20.58
CA SER A 106 30.43 5.68 20.31
C SER A 106 31.73 6.39 20.72
N ASP A 107 32.60 5.72 21.50
CA ASP A 107 33.90 6.27 21.93
C ASP A 107 34.85 6.59 20.77
N VAL A 108 34.60 6.01 19.58
CA VAL A 108 35.36 6.33 18.36
C VAL A 108 35.32 7.83 18.04
N PHE A 109 34.31 8.55 18.50
CA PHE A 109 34.18 9.99 18.29
C PHE A 109 34.98 10.84 19.29
N ASN A 110 35.52 10.27 20.36
CA ASN A 110 36.31 11.01 21.36
C ASN A 110 37.57 11.65 20.75
N LYS A 111 38.14 11.07 19.68
CA LYS A 111 39.32 11.64 19.01
C LYS A 111 39.05 12.97 18.28
N PHE A 112 37.77 13.32 18.11
CA PHE A 112 37.33 14.58 17.52
C PHE A 112 36.95 15.65 18.57
N LYS A 113 37.13 15.33 19.85
CA LYS A 113 36.92 16.28 20.96
C LYS A 113 38.19 17.05 21.29
N ASP A 114 38.03 18.28 21.77
CA ASP A 114 39.10 19.12 22.28
C ASP A 114 39.47 18.77 23.74
N GLU A 115 40.48 19.47 24.29
CA GLU A 115 40.90 19.29 25.69
C GLU A 115 39.79 19.64 26.71
N GLY A 116 38.76 20.39 26.29
CA GLY A 116 37.57 20.72 27.07
C GLY A 116 36.48 19.65 27.02
N GLY A 117 36.68 18.57 26.24
CA GLY A 117 35.73 17.47 26.10
C GLY A 117 34.54 17.75 25.18
N SER A 118 34.57 18.85 24.43
CA SER A 118 33.56 19.22 23.43
C SER A 118 34.04 18.90 22.01
N PHE A 119 33.14 18.73 21.04
CA PHE A 119 33.54 18.56 19.65
C PHE A 119 34.35 19.77 19.16
N SER A 120 35.53 19.50 18.60
CA SER A 120 36.49 20.53 18.23
C SER A 120 35.91 21.47 17.17
N SER A 121 36.06 22.78 17.39
CA SER A 121 35.67 23.79 16.40
C SER A 121 36.51 23.72 15.11
N ALA A 122 37.61 22.97 15.09
CA ALA A 122 38.38 22.72 13.87
C ALA A 122 37.64 21.84 12.85
N LEU A 123 36.55 21.18 13.25
CA LEU A 123 35.73 20.31 12.39
C LEU A 123 34.72 21.11 11.54
N THR A 124 34.55 22.40 11.79
CA THR A 124 33.46 23.21 11.19
C THR A 124 33.60 23.39 9.68
N ASP A 125 34.80 23.17 9.13
CA ASP A 125 35.07 23.29 7.70
C ASP A 125 34.82 21.96 6.94
N ASP A 126 34.69 20.83 7.63
CA ASP A 126 34.42 19.51 7.03
C ASP A 126 32.91 19.24 6.94
N VAL A 127 32.25 19.91 6.00
CA VAL A 127 30.80 19.79 5.76
C VAL A 127 30.36 18.34 5.56
N LYS A 128 31.15 17.57 4.82
CA LYS A 128 30.85 16.16 4.51
C LYS A 128 30.98 15.30 5.77
N GLY A 129 32.00 15.53 6.58
CA GLY A 129 32.18 14.90 7.89
C GLY A 129 31.07 15.24 8.88
N LEU A 130 30.66 16.51 8.96
CA LEU A 130 29.56 16.96 9.82
C LEU A 130 28.24 16.33 9.43
N LEU A 131 27.91 16.28 8.13
CA LEU A 131 26.69 15.63 7.64
C LEU A 131 26.69 14.12 7.92
N SER A 132 27.85 13.47 7.73
CA SER A 132 28.01 12.04 8.03
C SER A 132 27.84 11.77 9.53
N LEU A 133 28.45 12.59 10.39
CA LEU A 133 28.31 12.50 11.85
C LEU A 133 26.87 12.76 12.30
N TYR A 134 26.21 13.77 11.73
CA TYR A 134 24.81 14.08 12.02
C TYR A 134 23.91 12.86 11.76
N ASN A 135 24.01 12.24 10.58
CA ASN A 135 23.23 11.06 10.23
C ASN A 135 23.59 9.84 11.11
N ALA A 136 24.87 9.64 11.40
CA ALA A 136 25.37 8.56 12.23
C ALA A 136 24.87 8.65 13.69
N ALA A 137 24.78 9.86 14.24
CA ALA A 137 24.43 10.07 15.65
C ALA A 137 22.99 9.66 16.01
N TYR A 138 22.08 9.60 15.03
CA TYR A 138 20.71 9.07 15.23
C TYR A 138 20.64 7.55 15.41
N LEU A 139 21.78 6.84 15.36
CA LEU A 139 21.89 5.43 15.74
C LEU A 139 22.30 5.23 17.22
N GLY A 140 22.19 6.29 18.02
CA GLY A 140 22.49 6.25 19.44
C GLY A 140 21.51 5.41 20.25
N THR A 141 22.03 4.79 21.29
CA THR A 141 21.29 4.02 22.29
C THR A 141 21.33 4.71 23.65
N HIS A 142 20.50 4.27 24.60
CA HIS A 142 20.45 4.89 25.93
C HIS A 142 21.81 4.85 26.64
N GLY A 143 22.27 6.02 27.10
CA GLY A 143 23.55 6.18 27.79
C GLY A 143 24.70 6.71 26.91
N GLU A 144 24.50 6.87 25.60
CA GLU A 144 25.52 7.37 24.67
C GLU A 144 25.44 8.89 24.48
N THR A 145 25.68 9.65 25.55
CA THR A 145 25.52 11.12 25.56
C THR A 145 26.39 11.85 24.53
N ILE A 146 27.50 11.24 24.10
CA ILE A 146 28.37 11.76 23.04
C ILE A 146 27.63 11.91 21.69
N LEU A 147 26.63 11.07 21.41
CA LEU A 147 25.86 11.13 20.17
C LEU A 147 24.79 12.22 20.24
N ASP A 148 24.19 12.45 21.42
CA ASP A 148 23.30 13.60 21.65
C ASP A 148 24.05 14.93 21.47
N GLU A 149 25.27 15.01 22.03
CA GLU A 149 26.19 16.14 21.82
C GLU A 149 26.54 16.31 20.33
N ALA A 150 26.79 15.20 19.62
CA ALA A 150 27.10 15.21 18.19
C ALA A 150 25.92 15.74 17.36
N ILE A 151 24.68 15.33 17.64
CA ILE A 151 23.47 15.84 16.98
C ILE A 151 23.38 17.35 17.18
N SER A 152 23.51 17.82 18.42
CA SER A 152 23.41 19.26 18.73
C SER A 152 24.50 20.06 18.01
N PHE A 153 25.75 19.58 18.06
CA PHE A 153 26.90 20.24 17.43
C PHE A 153 26.73 20.32 15.91
N THR A 154 26.53 19.16 15.26
CA THR A 154 26.43 19.08 13.80
C THR A 154 25.21 19.81 13.26
N ARG A 155 24.04 19.70 13.92
CA ARG A 155 22.83 20.45 13.51
C ARG A 155 23.08 21.95 13.50
N SER A 156 23.64 22.50 14.58
CA SER A 156 23.90 23.95 14.68
C SER A 156 24.83 24.43 13.56
N HIS A 157 25.88 23.68 13.25
CA HIS A 157 26.84 24.07 12.21
C HIS A 157 26.28 23.87 10.80
N LEU A 158 25.64 22.74 10.52
CA LEU A 158 25.01 22.47 9.21
C LEU A 158 23.90 23.49 8.90
N THR A 159 23.04 23.83 9.87
CA THR A 159 22.02 24.88 9.71
C THR A 159 22.64 26.25 9.43
N SER A 160 23.78 26.57 10.05
CA SER A 160 24.45 27.85 9.81
C SER A 160 25.09 27.96 8.42
N MET A 161 25.57 26.85 7.85
CA MET A 161 26.32 26.86 6.58
C MET A 161 25.47 26.51 5.37
N VAL A 162 24.28 25.91 5.53
CA VAL A 162 23.47 25.37 4.43
C VAL A 162 23.20 26.39 3.31
N HIS A 163 23.00 27.67 3.67
CA HIS A 163 22.75 28.76 2.72
C HIS A 163 24.00 29.18 1.91
N ASP A 164 25.19 28.85 2.40
CA ASP A 164 26.48 29.18 1.77
C ASP A 164 27.04 28.01 0.93
N LEU A 165 26.39 26.83 0.97
CA LEU A 165 26.77 25.66 0.18
C LEU A 165 26.21 25.73 -1.24
N ASN A 166 26.93 25.15 -2.20
CA ASN A 166 26.44 24.99 -3.57
C ASN A 166 25.70 23.64 -3.73
N PRO A 167 24.67 23.55 -4.59
CA PRO A 167 24.13 22.27 -5.03
C PRO A 167 25.20 21.39 -5.71
N PRO A 168 25.15 20.05 -5.56
CA PRO A 168 24.08 19.27 -4.92
C PRO A 168 24.28 19.04 -3.40
N LEU A 169 25.42 19.48 -2.82
CA LEU A 169 25.75 19.27 -1.40
C LEU A 169 24.81 20.05 -0.47
N ALA A 170 24.42 21.27 -0.85
CA ALA A 170 23.41 22.05 -0.11
C ALA A 170 22.09 21.28 0.01
N THR A 171 21.64 20.66 -1.09
CA THR A 171 20.41 19.85 -1.14
C THR A 171 20.49 18.65 -0.20
N LEU A 172 21.63 17.96 -0.17
CA LEU A 172 21.83 16.80 0.70
C LEU A 172 21.83 17.19 2.19
N VAL A 173 22.42 18.34 2.53
CA VAL A 173 22.43 18.87 3.90
C VAL A 173 21.03 19.29 4.33
N SER A 174 20.27 19.99 3.47
CA SER A 174 18.88 20.36 3.76
C SER A 174 18.01 19.13 4.00
N LEU A 175 18.11 18.12 3.13
CA LEU A 175 17.33 16.88 3.25
C LEU A 175 17.58 16.16 4.57
N ALA A 176 18.85 16.09 5.02
CA ALA A 176 19.19 15.47 6.29
C ALA A 176 18.72 16.31 7.50
N LEU A 177 18.82 17.64 7.43
CA LEU A 177 18.36 18.52 8.51
C LEU A 177 16.83 18.47 8.69
N GLU A 178 16.09 18.34 7.60
CA GLU A 178 14.63 18.14 7.57
C GLU A 178 14.25 16.81 8.20
N THR A 179 14.77 15.69 7.68
CA THR A 179 14.59 14.37 8.26
C THR A 179 15.91 13.60 8.22
N PRO A 180 16.51 13.26 9.38
CA PRO A 180 17.76 12.51 9.41
C PRO A 180 17.63 11.17 8.68
N LEU A 181 18.69 10.74 7.99
CA LEU A 181 18.67 9.56 7.13
C LEU A 181 18.02 8.31 7.77
N ARG A 182 18.31 8.06 9.07
CA ARG A 182 17.75 6.92 9.82
C ARG A 182 16.25 7.00 10.05
N ARG A 183 15.69 8.22 10.06
CA ARG A 183 14.26 8.51 10.22
C ARG A 183 13.56 8.70 8.88
N SER A 184 14.30 8.85 7.78
CA SER A 184 13.76 9.03 6.43
C SER A 184 13.21 7.71 5.86
N ILE A 185 12.14 7.81 5.07
CA ILE A 185 11.65 6.68 4.26
C ILE A 185 12.67 6.41 3.14
N LYS A 186 13.32 5.25 3.17
CA LYS A 186 14.42 4.88 2.25
C LYS A 186 14.15 5.18 0.77
N ARG A 187 12.96 4.82 0.26
CA ARG A 187 12.61 5.04 -1.16
C ARG A 187 12.41 6.51 -1.52
N LEU A 188 11.89 7.32 -0.58
CA LEU A 188 11.73 8.75 -0.78
C LEU A 188 13.10 9.43 -0.76
N PHE A 189 13.95 9.07 0.21
CA PHE A 189 15.33 9.54 0.27
C PHE A 189 16.10 9.19 -1.01
N ALA A 190 15.99 7.95 -1.47
CA ALA A 190 16.67 7.47 -2.67
C ALA A 190 16.33 8.24 -3.93
N ARG A 191 15.06 8.63 -4.05
CA ARG A 191 14.61 9.46 -5.15
C ARG A 191 15.25 10.85 -5.15
N HIS A 192 15.42 11.50 -4.00
CA HIS A 192 16.12 12.79 -3.92
C HIS A 192 17.61 12.62 -4.15
N TYR A 193 18.18 11.54 -3.62
CA TYR A 193 19.58 11.23 -3.80
C TYR A 193 19.93 10.92 -5.26
N ILE A 194 19.01 10.38 -6.07
CA ILE A 194 19.21 10.18 -7.51
C ILE A 194 19.60 11.47 -8.23
N SER A 195 18.91 12.59 -7.96
CA SER A 195 19.26 13.88 -8.59
C SER A 195 20.60 14.43 -8.12
N ILE A 196 20.93 14.21 -6.83
CA ILE A 196 22.20 14.61 -6.24
C ILE A 196 23.34 13.81 -6.89
N TYR A 197 23.19 12.49 -6.94
CA TYR A 197 24.14 11.56 -7.53
C TYR A 197 24.30 11.74 -9.05
N GLN A 198 23.26 12.20 -9.76
CA GLN A 198 23.39 12.61 -11.17
C GLN A 198 24.38 13.76 -11.36
N GLU A 199 24.49 14.67 -10.40
CA GLU A 199 25.36 15.85 -10.49
C GLU A 199 26.75 15.60 -9.90
N GLU A 200 26.97 14.45 -9.24
CA GLU A 200 28.27 14.13 -8.65
C GLU A 200 29.35 13.87 -9.71
N PRO A 201 30.52 14.55 -9.63
CA PRO A 201 31.63 14.31 -10.55
C PRO A 201 32.17 12.87 -10.49
N THR A 202 32.00 12.22 -9.35
CA THR A 202 32.45 10.83 -9.08
C THR A 202 31.36 9.80 -9.33
N ARG A 203 30.21 10.19 -9.91
CA ARG A 203 29.11 9.27 -10.16
C ARG A 203 29.57 8.11 -11.05
N ASN A 204 29.12 6.92 -10.69
CA ASN A 204 29.26 5.76 -11.53
C ASN A 204 28.00 5.62 -12.39
N ASP A 205 28.16 5.71 -13.71
CA ASP A 205 27.04 5.70 -14.65
C ASP A 205 26.34 4.33 -14.68
N GLU A 206 27.02 3.22 -14.37
CA GLU A 206 26.37 1.90 -14.27
C GLU A 206 25.43 1.80 -13.07
N ILE A 207 25.84 2.29 -11.89
CA ILE A 207 24.97 2.41 -10.70
C ILE A 207 23.83 3.39 -10.96
N LEU A 208 24.11 4.46 -11.71
CA LEU A 208 23.14 5.48 -12.09
C LEU A 208 22.12 4.97 -13.11
N GLU A 209 22.50 4.03 -13.98
CA GLU A 209 21.61 3.39 -14.94
C GLU A 209 20.75 2.33 -14.26
N LEU A 210 21.27 1.68 -13.21
CA LEU A 210 20.54 0.77 -12.32
C LEU A 210 19.50 1.47 -11.41
N LYS A 211 19.25 2.77 -11.58
CA LYS A 211 18.28 3.52 -10.78
C LYS A 211 16.94 2.80 -10.66
N LEU A 212 16.41 2.82 -9.42
CA LEU A 212 15.06 2.43 -8.99
C LEU A 212 14.14 2.08 -10.17
N ASP A 213 13.67 0.83 -10.22
CA ASP A 213 12.58 0.33 -11.07
C ASP A 213 11.37 1.28 -11.11
N PHE A 214 11.50 2.39 -11.84
CA PHE A 214 10.59 3.53 -11.76
C PHE A 214 9.58 3.49 -12.87
N HIS A 215 8.93 2.35 -13.05
CA HIS A 215 7.63 2.33 -13.69
C HIS A 215 6.83 1.15 -13.17
N MET A 216 6.29 1.25 -11.95
CA MET A 216 5.51 0.16 -11.34
C MET A 216 4.40 -0.34 -12.28
N LEU A 217 3.68 0.55 -12.97
CA LEU A 217 2.68 0.15 -13.98
C LEU A 217 3.30 -0.38 -15.28
N GLN A 218 4.43 0.16 -15.76
CA GLN A 218 5.07 -0.36 -16.98
C GLN A 218 5.79 -1.70 -16.74
N SER A 219 6.23 -1.99 -15.52
CA SER A 219 6.83 -3.29 -15.14
C SER A 219 5.80 -4.43 -15.13
N LEU A 220 4.51 -4.10 -14.97
CA LEU A 220 3.41 -5.06 -14.93
C LEU A 220 2.80 -5.31 -16.33
N HIS A 221 2.91 -4.34 -17.23
CA HIS A 221 2.28 -4.38 -18.56
C HIS A 221 2.76 -5.54 -19.49
N PRO A 222 4.00 -6.06 -19.42
CA PRO A 222 4.42 -7.23 -20.20
C PRO A 222 3.75 -8.55 -19.78
N LEU A 223 3.16 -8.63 -18.58
CA LEU A 223 2.64 -9.89 -18.02
C LEU A 223 1.39 -10.40 -18.75
N THR A 224 0.57 -9.50 -19.29
CA THR A 224 -0.73 -9.82 -19.91
C THR A 224 -0.66 -10.06 -21.43
N LYS A 225 0.45 -9.73 -22.09
CA LYS A 225 0.53 -9.65 -23.56
C LYS A 225 0.53 -10.99 -24.32
N THR A 226 0.51 -12.14 -23.65
CA THR A 226 0.64 -13.44 -24.33
C THR A 226 -0.63 -14.26 -24.42
N LEU A 227 -1.67 -13.95 -23.64
CA LEU A 227 -2.94 -14.67 -23.68
C LEU A 227 -4.03 -13.74 -24.23
N SER A 228 -4.31 -13.83 -25.53
CA SER A 228 -5.30 -12.97 -26.20
C SER A 228 -6.74 -13.18 -25.71
N PHE A 229 -7.00 -14.29 -25.00
CA PHE A 229 -8.30 -14.61 -24.41
C PHE A 229 -8.49 -14.05 -22.99
N ALA A 230 -7.40 -13.74 -22.28
CA ALA A 230 -7.45 -13.36 -20.88
C ALA A 230 -7.64 -11.85 -20.70
N ARG A 231 -8.27 -11.46 -19.58
CA ARG A 231 -8.56 -10.06 -19.25
C ARG A 231 -7.26 -9.29 -18.99
N GLU A 232 -7.02 -8.23 -19.76
CA GLU A 232 -5.95 -7.27 -19.47
C GLU A 232 -6.43 -6.29 -18.38
N ARG A 233 -5.96 -6.48 -17.14
CA ARG A 233 -6.43 -5.75 -15.94
C ARG A 233 -5.28 -5.24 -15.06
N VAL A 234 -4.21 -4.77 -15.69
CA VAL A 234 -2.98 -4.36 -14.98
C VAL A 234 -3.22 -3.15 -14.06
N VAL A 235 -3.93 -2.13 -14.54
CA VAL A 235 -4.23 -0.92 -13.76
C VAL A 235 -5.23 -1.22 -12.65
N GLU A 236 -6.21 -2.07 -12.94
CA GLU A 236 -7.22 -2.56 -12.00
C GLU A 236 -6.60 -3.40 -10.88
N ALA A 237 -5.70 -4.34 -11.21
CA ALA A 237 -4.94 -5.13 -10.25
C ALA A 237 -4.09 -4.23 -9.33
N TYR A 238 -3.44 -3.21 -9.91
CA TYR A 238 -2.68 -2.24 -9.13
C TYR A 238 -3.58 -1.40 -8.21
N TYR A 239 -4.73 -0.94 -8.70
CA TYR A 239 -5.73 -0.23 -7.88
C TYR A 239 -6.24 -1.10 -6.72
N TRP A 240 -6.41 -2.40 -6.95
CA TRP A 240 -6.86 -3.33 -5.92
C TRP A 240 -5.87 -3.35 -4.74
N ILE A 241 -4.58 -3.50 -5.05
CA ILE A 241 -3.51 -3.46 -4.05
C ILE A 241 -3.29 -2.07 -3.44
N LEU A 242 -3.51 -0.99 -4.21
CA LEU A 242 -3.49 0.38 -3.69
C LEU A 242 -4.56 0.62 -2.62
N GLY A 243 -5.70 -0.09 -2.71
CA GLY A 243 -6.73 -0.11 -1.68
C GLY A 243 -6.28 -0.77 -0.37
N VAL A 244 -5.30 -1.68 -0.43
CA VAL A 244 -4.74 -2.40 0.73
C VAL A 244 -3.66 -1.58 1.43
N TYR A 245 -2.68 -1.03 0.70
CA TYR A 245 -1.68 -0.14 1.28
C TYR A 245 -1.22 0.92 0.26
N TYR A 246 -1.51 2.18 0.56
CA TYR A 246 -1.15 3.34 -0.28
C TYR A 246 0.14 4.03 0.19
N GLU A 247 0.61 3.71 1.38
CA GLU A 247 1.72 4.37 2.05
C GLU A 247 3.05 4.13 1.31
N PRO A 248 3.98 5.10 1.25
CA PRO A 248 5.19 4.99 0.42
C PRO A 248 6.07 3.78 0.75
N GLN A 249 6.18 3.43 2.05
CA GLN A 249 7.02 2.34 2.55
C GLN A 249 6.65 0.97 1.98
N PHE A 250 5.37 0.75 1.63
CA PHE A 250 4.90 -0.54 1.10
C PHE A 250 5.00 -0.67 -0.43
N SER A 251 5.79 0.18 -1.08
CA SER A 251 5.93 0.16 -2.55
C SER A 251 6.45 -1.18 -3.10
N ARG A 252 7.39 -1.86 -2.42
CA ARG A 252 7.85 -3.22 -2.79
C ARG A 252 6.68 -4.22 -2.71
N ALA A 253 5.98 -4.25 -1.59
CA ALA A 253 4.80 -5.08 -1.40
C ALA A 253 3.72 -4.83 -2.46
N ARG A 254 3.57 -3.59 -2.96
CA ARG A 254 2.53 -3.26 -3.95
C ARG A 254 2.81 -3.93 -5.28
N VAL A 255 4.06 -3.83 -5.75
CA VAL A 255 4.46 -4.45 -7.02
C VAL A 255 4.33 -5.96 -6.92
N MET A 256 4.87 -6.56 -5.86
CA MET A 256 4.85 -8.02 -5.68
C MET A 256 3.42 -8.56 -5.64
N ALA A 257 2.54 -7.97 -4.81
CA ALA A 257 1.16 -8.41 -4.72
C ALA A 257 0.37 -8.15 -6.01
N ALA A 258 0.61 -7.04 -6.71
CA ALA A 258 -0.05 -6.76 -7.99
C ALA A 258 0.31 -7.77 -9.07
N LYS A 259 1.58 -8.21 -9.13
CA LYS A 259 1.99 -9.33 -10.01
C LYS A 259 1.16 -10.58 -9.70
N ILE A 260 0.99 -10.93 -8.43
CA ILE A 260 0.20 -12.11 -8.02
C ILE A 260 -1.29 -11.96 -8.36
N VAL A 261 -1.88 -10.78 -8.19
CA VAL A 261 -3.27 -10.51 -8.61
C VAL A 261 -3.45 -10.73 -10.11
N ILE A 262 -2.50 -10.26 -10.93
CA ILE A 262 -2.54 -10.47 -12.39
C ILE A 262 -2.50 -11.96 -12.71
N PHE A 263 -1.55 -12.71 -12.14
CA PHE A 263 -1.47 -14.16 -12.36
C PHE A 263 -2.71 -14.90 -11.89
N THR A 264 -3.30 -14.48 -10.77
CA THR A 264 -4.54 -15.07 -10.25
C THR A 264 -5.69 -14.85 -11.22
N THR A 265 -5.79 -13.64 -11.81
CA THR A 265 -6.80 -13.32 -12.83
C THR A 265 -6.63 -14.15 -14.10
N LEU A 266 -5.39 -14.31 -14.57
CA LEU A 266 -5.10 -15.16 -15.72
C LEU A 266 -5.41 -16.63 -15.42
N LEU A 267 -5.12 -17.08 -14.20
CA LEU A 267 -5.42 -18.44 -13.75
C LEU A 267 -6.94 -18.68 -13.72
N ASP A 268 -7.70 -17.76 -13.15
CA ASP A 268 -9.16 -17.71 -13.13
C ASP A 268 -9.74 -17.88 -14.55
N ASP A 269 -9.33 -17.01 -15.50
CA ASP A 269 -9.76 -17.08 -16.91
C ASP A 269 -9.47 -18.43 -17.58
N ILE A 270 -8.35 -19.06 -17.23
CA ILE A 270 -7.95 -20.36 -17.78
C ILE A 270 -8.89 -21.47 -17.28
N TYR A 271 -9.20 -21.52 -15.98
CA TYR A 271 -10.09 -22.55 -15.42
C TYR A 271 -11.56 -22.32 -15.80
N ASP A 272 -12.01 -21.07 -15.82
CA ASP A 272 -13.43 -20.73 -16.00
C ASP A 272 -13.89 -20.72 -17.46
N ASP A 273 -13.06 -20.22 -18.37
CA ASP A 273 -13.52 -19.89 -19.73
C ASP A 273 -12.79 -20.66 -20.85
N TYR A 274 -11.58 -21.19 -20.61
CA TYR A 274 -10.71 -21.61 -21.72
C TYR A 274 -10.28 -23.09 -21.73
N SER A 275 -9.80 -23.62 -20.60
CA SER A 275 -9.24 -24.98 -20.57
C SER A 275 -10.32 -26.06 -20.50
N THR A 276 -10.06 -27.23 -21.09
CA THR A 276 -10.87 -28.43 -20.78
C THR A 276 -10.54 -28.95 -19.38
N LEU A 277 -11.40 -29.81 -18.82
CA LEU A 277 -11.13 -30.44 -17.51
C LEU A 277 -9.81 -31.20 -17.49
N GLU A 278 -9.45 -31.91 -18.58
CA GLU A 278 -8.17 -32.60 -18.69
C GLU A 278 -6.98 -31.63 -18.72
N GLU A 279 -7.09 -30.51 -19.44
CA GLU A 279 -6.06 -29.48 -19.49
C GLU A 279 -5.91 -28.76 -18.14
N SER A 280 -7.04 -28.47 -17.47
CA SER A 280 -7.12 -27.96 -16.10
C SER A 280 -6.41 -28.89 -15.11
N GLN A 281 -6.62 -30.21 -15.20
CA GLN A 281 -5.92 -31.19 -14.36
C GLN A 281 -4.41 -31.17 -14.61
N LEU A 282 -3.98 -31.14 -15.88
CA LEU A 282 -2.55 -31.07 -16.22
C LEU A 282 -1.90 -29.80 -15.68
N LEU A 283 -2.57 -28.66 -15.78
CA LEU A 283 -2.10 -27.39 -15.21
C LEU A 283 -2.03 -27.45 -13.68
N THR A 284 -3.08 -27.99 -13.04
CA THR A 284 -3.11 -28.18 -11.59
C THR A 284 -1.92 -29.02 -11.14
N ASP A 285 -1.71 -30.17 -11.77
CA ASP A 285 -0.61 -31.08 -11.46
C ASP A 285 0.77 -30.42 -11.66
N ALA A 286 0.93 -29.63 -12.71
CA ALA A 286 2.15 -28.87 -12.95
C ALA A 286 2.41 -27.83 -11.85
N ILE A 287 1.37 -27.09 -11.44
CA ILE A 287 1.43 -26.14 -10.32
C ILE A 287 1.73 -26.87 -9.01
N GLN A 288 1.12 -28.02 -8.73
CA GLN A 288 1.41 -28.80 -7.52
C GLN A 288 2.89 -29.23 -7.44
N ARG A 289 3.48 -29.63 -8.58
CA ARG A 289 4.91 -29.98 -8.67
C ARG A 289 5.82 -28.76 -8.57
N TRP A 290 5.44 -27.64 -9.19
CA TRP A 290 6.20 -26.39 -9.23
C TRP A 290 7.61 -26.55 -9.86
N GLU A 291 7.72 -27.36 -10.91
CA GLU A 291 8.96 -27.69 -11.63
C GLU A 291 8.93 -27.14 -13.06
N PHE A 292 10.06 -26.63 -13.57
CA PHE A 292 10.15 -26.12 -14.95
C PHE A 292 9.92 -27.24 -15.98
N GLU A 293 10.33 -28.46 -15.68
CA GLU A 293 10.17 -29.65 -16.52
C GLU A 293 8.70 -30.05 -16.69
N ALA A 294 7.80 -29.62 -15.79
CA ALA A 294 6.38 -29.87 -15.93
C ALA A 294 5.75 -29.08 -17.09
N VAL A 295 6.39 -28.01 -17.58
CA VAL A 295 5.95 -27.21 -18.73
C VAL A 295 5.79 -28.07 -19.99
N ASP A 296 6.68 -29.04 -20.22
CA ASP A 296 6.66 -29.88 -21.43
C ASP A 296 5.39 -30.74 -21.57
N GLN A 297 4.67 -30.95 -20.46
CA GLN A 297 3.45 -31.75 -20.39
C GLN A 297 2.18 -30.92 -20.68
N LEU A 298 2.30 -29.60 -20.72
CA LEU A 298 1.16 -28.70 -20.91
C LEU A 298 0.87 -28.44 -22.40
N PRO A 299 -0.40 -28.15 -22.75
CA PRO A 299 -0.76 -27.57 -24.03
C PRO A 299 0.04 -26.30 -24.34
N GLU A 300 0.32 -26.04 -25.62
CA GLU A 300 1.24 -24.98 -26.05
C GLU A 300 0.88 -23.59 -25.49
N TYR A 301 -0.42 -23.26 -25.38
CA TYR A 301 -0.87 -21.97 -24.85
C TYR A 301 -0.69 -21.85 -23.32
N LEU A 302 -0.71 -22.97 -22.58
CA LEU A 302 -0.49 -23.01 -21.13
C LEU A 302 0.99 -23.01 -20.75
N LYS A 303 1.88 -23.43 -21.67
CA LYS A 303 3.32 -23.43 -21.43
C LYS A 303 3.84 -22.05 -21.13
N ASP A 304 3.46 -21.06 -21.95
CA ASP A 304 3.91 -19.68 -21.76
C ASP A 304 3.39 -19.11 -20.44
N PHE A 305 2.10 -19.34 -20.13
CA PHE A 305 1.52 -18.92 -18.85
C PHE A 305 2.28 -19.52 -17.65
N PHE A 306 2.44 -20.84 -17.62
CA PHE A 306 3.07 -21.52 -16.49
C PHE A 306 4.54 -21.14 -16.35
N LEU A 307 5.27 -21.01 -17.47
CA LEU A 307 6.66 -20.55 -17.47
C LEU A 307 6.76 -19.12 -16.91
N LYS A 308 5.87 -18.21 -17.31
CA LYS A 308 5.80 -16.85 -16.77
C LYS A 308 5.51 -16.84 -15.27
N LEU A 309 4.59 -17.67 -14.81
CA LEU A 309 4.29 -17.80 -13.37
C LEU A 309 5.55 -18.23 -12.59
N LEU A 310 6.24 -19.27 -13.06
CA LEU A 310 7.47 -19.76 -12.44
C LEU A 310 8.56 -18.68 -12.41
N ILE A 311 8.81 -18.03 -13.55
CA ILE A 311 9.80 -16.96 -13.67
C ILE A 311 9.45 -15.79 -12.76
N THR A 312 8.20 -15.34 -12.75
CA THR A 312 7.81 -14.23 -11.88
C THR A 312 7.96 -14.58 -10.40
N VAL A 313 7.55 -15.77 -9.96
CA VAL A 313 7.75 -16.16 -8.56
C VAL A 313 9.25 -16.30 -8.23
N GLN A 314 10.08 -16.72 -9.18
CA GLN A 314 11.54 -16.72 -9.03
C GLN A 314 12.13 -15.30 -8.99
N GLU A 315 11.59 -14.35 -9.76
CA GLU A 315 11.95 -12.92 -9.68
C GLU A 315 11.63 -12.38 -8.28
N LEU A 316 10.42 -12.65 -7.76
CA LEU A 316 10.04 -12.27 -6.40
C LEU A 316 11.02 -12.84 -5.36
N GLU A 317 11.40 -14.11 -5.50
CA GLU A 317 12.38 -14.77 -4.62
C GLU A 317 13.77 -14.14 -4.71
N THR A 318 14.14 -13.62 -5.88
CA THR A 318 15.44 -12.96 -6.12
C THR A 318 15.47 -11.54 -5.56
N GLU A 319 14.32 -10.85 -5.53
CA GLU A 319 14.16 -9.53 -4.90
C GLU A 319 14.18 -9.55 -3.36
N LEU A 320 14.06 -10.74 -2.75
CA LEU A 320 14.03 -10.91 -1.30
C LEU A 320 15.42 -11.20 -0.71
N ALA A 321 15.68 -10.64 0.47
CA ALA A 321 16.85 -10.95 1.28
C ALA A 321 16.91 -12.44 1.63
N ALA A 322 18.10 -12.98 1.92
CA ALA A 322 18.27 -14.41 2.19
C ALA A 322 17.37 -14.91 3.33
N GLU A 323 17.23 -14.13 4.39
CA GLU A 323 16.36 -14.37 5.54
C GLU A 323 14.86 -14.18 5.23
N GLU A 324 14.51 -13.51 4.13
CA GLU A 324 13.12 -13.30 3.69
C GLU A 324 12.64 -14.38 2.71
N LYS A 325 13.53 -15.21 2.14
CA LYS A 325 13.16 -16.18 1.09
C LYS A 325 12.16 -17.26 1.53
N PHE A 326 12.04 -17.54 2.83
CA PHE A 326 11.01 -18.46 3.34
C PHE A 326 9.59 -18.00 2.96
N ARG A 327 9.37 -16.69 2.74
CA ARG A 327 8.06 -16.13 2.37
C ARG A 327 7.53 -16.71 1.06
N ILE A 328 8.43 -17.05 0.14
CA ILE A 328 8.09 -17.63 -1.17
C ILE A 328 7.53 -19.04 -1.02
N PHE A 329 7.98 -19.81 -0.02
CA PHE A 329 7.39 -21.11 0.27
C PHE A 329 5.89 -20.97 0.55
N TYR A 330 5.49 -20.07 1.44
CA TYR A 330 4.08 -19.84 1.77
C TYR A 330 3.28 -19.32 0.57
N LEU A 331 3.86 -18.42 -0.23
CA LEU A 331 3.21 -17.95 -1.47
C LEU A 331 2.97 -19.11 -2.45
N LYS A 332 3.95 -20.00 -2.65
CA LYS A 332 3.82 -21.18 -3.53
C LYS A 332 2.73 -22.12 -3.01
N GLU A 333 2.69 -22.41 -1.71
CA GLU A 333 1.65 -23.27 -1.12
C GLU A 333 0.25 -22.65 -1.23
N ALA A 334 0.14 -21.32 -1.11
CA ALA A 334 -1.11 -20.62 -1.32
C ALA A 334 -1.57 -20.66 -2.80
N LEU A 335 -0.65 -20.49 -3.76
CA LEU A 335 -0.94 -20.60 -5.19
C LEU A 335 -1.36 -22.03 -5.57
N LYS A 336 -0.75 -23.04 -4.97
CA LYS A 336 -1.14 -24.46 -5.12
C LYS A 336 -2.55 -24.70 -4.60
N SER A 337 -2.88 -24.16 -3.43
CA SER A 337 -4.21 -24.27 -2.83
C SER A 337 -5.27 -23.60 -3.70
N GLN A 338 -4.94 -22.42 -4.25
CA GLN A 338 -5.79 -21.70 -5.20
C GLN A 338 -6.08 -22.53 -6.46
N ALA A 339 -5.04 -23.07 -7.11
CA ALA A 339 -5.19 -23.88 -8.32
C ALA A 339 -6.03 -25.15 -8.04
N GLY A 340 -5.84 -25.78 -6.88
CA GLY A 340 -6.67 -26.91 -6.47
C GLY A 340 -8.14 -26.54 -6.31
N ALA A 341 -8.45 -25.39 -5.69
CA ALA A 341 -9.83 -24.93 -5.54
C ALA A 341 -10.50 -24.59 -6.88
N TYR A 342 -9.78 -23.91 -7.79
CA TYR A 342 -10.28 -23.65 -9.14
C TYR A 342 -10.54 -24.94 -9.93
N PHE A 343 -9.66 -25.93 -9.80
CA PHE A 343 -9.87 -27.22 -10.43
C PHE A 343 -11.13 -27.94 -9.92
N GLU A 344 -11.38 -27.90 -8.62
CA GLU A 344 -12.59 -28.49 -8.02
C GLU A 344 -13.87 -27.81 -8.55
N GLU A 345 -13.87 -26.48 -8.70
CA GLU A 345 -14.98 -25.75 -9.30
C GLU A 345 -15.19 -26.11 -10.78
N SER A 346 -14.11 -26.20 -11.56
CA SER A 346 -14.15 -26.69 -12.95
C SER A 346 -14.73 -28.11 -13.03
N ARG A 347 -14.38 -28.99 -12.09
CA ARG A 347 -14.95 -30.35 -12.03
C ARG A 347 -16.45 -30.31 -11.77
N TRP A 348 -16.91 -29.46 -10.85
CA TRP A 348 -18.34 -29.31 -10.59
C TRP A 348 -19.13 -28.84 -11.81
N ARG A 349 -18.59 -27.87 -12.58
CA ARG A 349 -19.19 -27.43 -13.85
C ARG A 349 -19.33 -28.58 -14.83
N ASP A 350 -18.25 -29.30 -15.11
CA ASP A 350 -18.21 -30.34 -16.13
C ASP A 350 -19.03 -31.58 -15.74
N GLU A 351 -19.09 -31.92 -14.44
CA GLU A 351 -19.94 -32.99 -13.91
C GLU A 351 -21.40 -32.56 -13.73
N THR A 352 -21.73 -31.28 -13.96
CA THR A 352 -23.04 -30.67 -13.63
C THR A 352 -23.45 -30.90 -12.18
N TYR A 353 -22.47 -30.97 -11.28
CA TYR A 353 -22.68 -31.17 -9.85
C TYR A 353 -23.05 -29.84 -9.20
N ALA A 354 -24.10 -29.86 -8.38
CA ALA A 354 -24.58 -28.69 -7.66
C ALA A 354 -24.52 -28.97 -6.15
N PRO A 355 -23.46 -28.49 -5.46
CA PRO A 355 -23.21 -28.75 -4.04
C PRO A 355 -24.27 -28.13 -3.12
N THR A 356 -24.21 -28.45 -1.82
CA THR A 356 -24.91 -27.66 -0.80
C THR A 356 -24.24 -26.30 -0.63
N LEU A 357 -24.91 -25.33 0.01
CA LEU A 357 -24.30 -24.03 0.27
C LEU A 357 -23.04 -24.15 1.14
N GLU A 358 -23.06 -25.03 2.15
CA GLU A 358 -21.91 -25.30 3.02
C GLU A 358 -20.74 -25.94 2.25
N GLU A 359 -21.01 -26.96 1.44
CA GLU A 359 -20.00 -27.61 0.60
C GLU A 359 -19.40 -26.63 -0.41
N HIS A 360 -20.26 -25.81 -1.04
CA HIS A 360 -19.83 -24.76 -1.95
C HIS A 360 -18.90 -23.77 -1.26
N LEU A 361 -19.28 -23.22 -0.10
CA LEU A 361 -18.46 -22.25 0.64
C LEU A 361 -17.15 -22.87 1.15
N GLY A 362 -17.12 -24.18 1.44
CA GLY A 362 -15.87 -24.88 1.80
C GLY A 362 -14.80 -24.86 0.71
N VAL A 363 -15.18 -24.83 -0.57
CA VAL A 363 -14.25 -24.71 -1.71
C VAL A 363 -14.14 -23.26 -2.19
N SER A 364 -15.28 -22.57 -2.34
CA SER A 364 -15.34 -21.27 -2.98
C SER A 364 -14.74 -20.12 -2.17
N THR A 365 -14.60 -20.29 -0.85
CA THR A 365 -13.78 -19.39 -0.02
C THR A 365 -12.30 -19.52 -0.36
N MET A 366 -11.81 -20.71 -0.72
CA MET A 366 -10.45 -20.87 -1.24
C MET A 366 -10.33 -20.28 -2.64
N SER A 367 -11.25 -20.61 -3.56
CA SER A 367 -11.21 -20.10 -4.93
C SER A 367 -11.41 -18.58 -5.02
N SER A 368 -11.94 -17.93 -3.99
CA SER A 368 -12.08 -16.46 -3.91
C SER A 368 -10.75 -15.69 -3.97
N ALA A 369 -9.62 -16.40 -3.92
CA ALA A 369 -8.26 -15.85 -3.84
C ALA A 369 -7.93 -15.03 -2.59
N CYS A 370 -8.88 -14.84 -1.67
CA CYS A 370 -8.62 -14.16 -0.40
C CYS A 370 -7.51 -14.82 0.46
N PRO A 371 -7.47 -16.16 0.62
CA PRO A 371 -6.38 -16.81 1.37
C PRO A 371 -5.02 -16.67 0.66
N LEU A 372 -5.02 -16.73 -0.67
CA LEU A 372 -3.84 -16.45 -1.48
C LEU A 372 -3.35 -15.02 -1.25
N PHE A 373 -4.24 -14.03 -1.32
CA PHE A 373 -3.89 -12.64 -1.12
C PHE A 373 -3.47 -12.33 0.31
N ALA A 374 -4.00 -13.02 1.32
CA ALA A 374 -3.50 -12.92 2.69
C ALA A 374 -2.01 -13.27 2.80
N SER A 375 -1.51 -14.19 1.97
CA SER A 375 -0.07 -14.47 1.88
C SER A 375 0.66 -13.49 0.94
N ALA A 376 0.09 -13.19 -0.22
CA ALA A 376 0.73 -12.37 -1.25
C ALA A 376 1.01 -10.94 -0.79
N ILE A 377 0.11 -10.33 -0.02
CA ILE A 377 0.29 -8.99 0.52
C ILE A 377 1.44 -8.91 1.51
N LEU A 378 1.73 -10.00 2.25
CA LEU A 378 2.81 -10.04 3.24
C LEU A 378 4.21 -10.14 2.62
N VAL A 379 4.35 -10.75 1.43
CA VAL A 379 5.67 -11.08 0.83
C VAL A 379 6.65 -9.91 0.86
N GLY A 380 6.18 -8.71 0.50
CA GLY A 380 7.01 -7.50 0.44
C GLY A 380 6.92 -6.57 1.66
N MET A 381 6.16 -6.90 2.71
CA MET A 381 5.83 -6.01 3.84
C MET A 381 6.95 -5.78 4.88
N GLY A 382 8.20 -6.02 4.52
CA GLY A 382 9.36 -5.70 5.36
C GLY A 382 9.35 -6.48 6.68
N GLU A 383 9.62 -5.81 7.80
CA GLU A 383 9.79 -6.46 9.12
C GLU A 383 8.50 -7.09 9.68
N VAL A 384 7.32 -6.61 9.26
CA VAL A 384 6.02 -7.17 9.67
C VAL A 384 5.82 -8.61 9.16
N ALA A 385 6.45 -8.94 8.03
CA ALA A 385 6.32 -10.21 7.34
C ALA A 385 7.26 -11.29 7.92
N THR A 386 7.06 -11.60 9.20
CA THR A 386 7.78 -12.65 9.94
C THR A 386 7.24 -14.04 9.58
N LYS A 387 7.96 -15.09 9.99
CA LYS A 387 7.50 -16.47 9.77
C LYS A 387 6.19 -16.74 10.51
N GLU A 388 6.07 -16.23 11.72
CA GLU A 388 4.87 -16.30 12.56
C GLU A 388 3.68 -15.63 11.86
N ALA A 389 3.89 -14.54 11.11
CA ALA A 389 2.82 -13.88 10.36
C ALA A 389 2.29 -14.76 9.23
N PHE A 390 3.19 -15.45 8.52
CA PHE A 390 2.80 -16.40 7.47
C PHE A 390 2.15 -17.66 8.04
N GLU A 391 2.65 -18.21 9.16
CA GLU A 391 2.00 -19.34 9.85
C GLU A 391 0.60 -18.96 10.35
N TRP A 392 0.45 -17.75 10.89
CA TRP A 392 -0.85 -17.21 11.28
C TRP A 392 -1.78 -17.07 10.07
N ALA A 393 -1.35 -16.43 8.98
CA ALA A 393 -2.19 -16.28 7.78
C ALA A 393 -2.57 -17.64 7.15
N ALA A 394 -1.60 -18.58 7.08
CA ALA A 394 -1.81 -19.93 6.54
C ALA A 394 -2.68 -20.82 7.45
N SER A 395 -2.83 -20.49 8.74
CA SER A 395 -3.78 -21.18 9.63
C SER A 395 -5.24 -20.88 9.32
N PHE A 396 -5.49 -19.97 8.36
CA PHE A 396 -6.81 -19.51 7.94
C PHE A 396 -7.64 -18.97 9.11
N PRO A 397 -7.16 -17.89 9.76
CA PRO A 397 -7.80 -17.32 10.93
C PRO A 397 -9.16 -16.70 10.57
N LYS A 398 -10.01 -16.48 11.57
CA LYS A 398 -11.41 -16.08 11.39
C LYS A 398 -11.57 -14.84 10.50
N ILE A 399 -10.67 -13.85 10.62
CA ILE A 399 -10.67 -12.64 9.77
C ILE A 399 -10.42 -12.96 8.28
N VAL A 400 -9.57 -13.93 7.95
CA VAL A 400 -9.29 -14.34 6.57
C VAL A 400 -10.47 -15.15 6.02
N GLU A 401 -11.03 -16.05 6.83
CA GLU A 401 -12.26 -16.78 6.50
C GLU A 401 -13.43 -15.82 6.21
N ALA A 402 -13.70 -14.88 7.12
CA ALA A 402 -14.75 -13.89 6.96
C ALA A 402 -14.52 -12.99 5.73
N SER A 403 -13.28 -12.59 5.46
CA SER A 403 -12.94 -11.83 4.25
C SER A 403 -13.21 -12.62 2.97
N ALA A 404 -12.88 -13.92 2.97
CA ALA A 404 -13.14 -14.82 1.84
C ALA A 404 -14.65 -15.01 1.60
N VAL A 405 -15.44 -15.16 2.66
CA VAL A 405 -16.91 -15.23 2.60
C VAL A 405 -17.48 -13.96 1.99
N ILE A 406 -17.05 -12.78 2.46
CA ILE A 406 -17.52 -11.49 1.94
C ILE A 406 -17.18 -11.36 0.46
N ALA A 407 -15.92 -11.60 0.08
CA ALA A 407 -15.49 -11.46 -1.30
C ALA A 407 -16.25 -12.41 -2.24
N ARG A 408 -16.39 -13.69 -1.86
CA ARG A 408 -17.10 -14.70 -2.65
C ARG A 408 -18.57 -14.38 -2.81
N ILE A 409 -19.27 -14.11 -1.71
CA ILE A 409 -20.71 -13.84 -1.74
C ILE A 409 -21.02 -12.56 -2.53
N MET A 410 -20.26 -11.49 -2.30
CA MET A 410 -20.49 -10.22 -3.01
C MET A 410 -20.22 -10.36 -4.52
N ASN A 411 -19.17 -11.10 -4.88
CA ASN A 411 -18.87 -11.44 -6.26
C ASN A 411 -20.04 -12.20 -6.90
N ASP A 412 -20.44 -13.34 -6.33
CA ASP A 412 -21.48 -14.21 -6.88
C ASP A 412 -22.86 -13.52 -6.96
N ILE A 413 -23.22 -12.67 -5.98
CA ILE A 413 -24.47 -11.90 -6.04
C ILE A 413 -24.47 -10.94 -7.23
N THR A 414 -23.37 -10.21 -7.44
CA THR A 414 -23.30 -9.19 -8.49
C THR A 414 -23.05 -9.75 -9.87
N SER A 415 -22.43 -10.92 -9.97
CA SER A 415 -22.17 -11.60 -11.24
C SER A 415 -23.29 -12.56 -11.68
N TYR A 416 -24.21 -12.93 -10.79
CA TYR A 416 -25.24 -13.95 -11.02
C TYR A 416 -25.97 -13.84 -12.37
N GLU A 417 -26.50 -12.66 -12.71
CA GLU A 417 -27.27 -12.49 -13.96
C GLU A 417 -26.41 -12.62 -15.23
N ARG A 418 -25.14 -12.25 -15.14
CA ARG A 418 -24.17 -12.35 -16.24
C ARG A 418 -23.70 -13.80 -16.39
N GLU A 419 -23.35 -14.45 -15.28
CA GLU A 419 -22.88 -15.83 -15.24
C GLU A 419 -23.97 -16.82 -15.61
N GLY A 420 -25.22 -16.58 -15.22
CA GLY A 420 -26.37 -17.42 -15.61
C GLY A 420 -26.66 -17.46 -17.12
N LYS A 421 -26.00 -16.62 -17.93
CA LYS A 421 -26.04 -16.66 -19.40
C LYS A 421 -24.96 -17.56 -20.01
N ARG A 422 -23.98 -18.00 -19.22
CA ARG A 422 -22.92 -18.94 -19.58
C ARG A 422 -23.26 -20.32 -18.99
N GLU A 423 -22.78 -21.41 -19.59
CA GLU A 423 -22.74 -22.73 -18.93
C GLU A 423 -21.59 -22.69 -17.89
N HIS A 424 -21.79 -21.96 -16.79
CA HIS A 424 -20.78 -21.70 -15.76
C HIS A 424 -20.99 -22.59 -14.52
N VAL A 425 -19.97 -22.63 -13.65
CA VAL A 425 -20.00 -23.23 -12.30
C VAL A 425 -21.20 -22.70 -11.50
N VAL A 426 -21.80 -23.57 -10.69
CA VAL A 426 -22.94 -23.27 -9.82
C VAL A 426 -22.52 -22.27 -8.73
N SER A 427 -23.03 -21.03 -8.77
CA SER A 427 -22.70 -20.00 -7.77
C SER A 427 -23.35 -20.21 -6.39
N THR A 428 -22.86 -19.49 -5.37
CA THR A 428 -23.47 -19.48 -4.02
C THR A 428 -24.95 -19.10 -4.04
N VAL A 429 -25.36 -18.17 -4.92
CA VAL A 429 -26.78 -17.79 -5.10
C VAL A 429 -27.59 -18.99 -5.56
N HIS A 430 -27.11 -19.74 -6.55
CA HIS A 430 -27.79 -20.93 -7.04
C HIS A 430 -27.86 -22.02 -5.96
N CYS A 431 -26.76 -22.28 -5.25
CA CYS A 431 -26.72 -23.24 -4.13
C CYS A 431 -27.74 -22.86 -3.05
N CYS A 432 -27.80 -21.59 -2.66
CA CYS A 432 -28.76 -21.10 -1.68
C CYS A 432 -30.22 -21.27 -2.14
N MET A 433 -30.54 -20.90 -3.39
CA MET A 433 -31.88 -21.10 -3.94
C MET A 433 -32.29 -22.57 -3.95
N LYS A 434 -31.38 -23.46 -4.36
CA LYS A 434 -31.63 -24.89 -4.45
C LYS A 434 -31.84 -25.53 -3.08
N GLU A 435 -31.03 -25.17 -2.09
CA GLU A 435 -31.09 -25.73 -0.74
C GLU A 435 -32.33 -25.28 0.02
N TYR A 436 -32.69 -24.00 -0.08
CA TYR A 436 -33.81 -23.42 0.69
C TYR A 436 -35.12 -23.31 -0.11
N GLY A 437 -35.11 -23.61 -1.41
CA GLY A 437 -36.30 -23.50 -2.28
C GLY A 437 -36.82 -22.06 -2.41
N THR A 438 -35.93 -21.07 -2.39
CA THR A 438 -36.27 -19.64 -2.35
C THR A 438 -36.19 -18.95 -3.71
N SER A 439 -36.74 -17.73 -3.80
CA SER A 439 -36.49 -16.84 -4.93
C SER A 439 -35.03 -16.35 -4.95
N ILE A 440 -34.60 -15.75 -6.08
CA ILE A 440 -33.29 -15.10 -6.19
C ILE A 440 -33.17 -13.98 -5.14
N ASP A 441 -34.18 -13.13 -5.01
CA ASP A 441 -34.17 -12.00 -4.08
C ASP A 441 -34.03 -12.47 -2.62
N ASP A 442 -34.78 -13.52 -2.24
CA ASP A 442 -34.70 -14.10 -0.90
C ASP A 442 -33.34 -14.76 -0.63
N ALA A 443 -32.75 -15.42 -1.65
CA ALA A 443 -31.41 -16.00 -1.55
C ALA A 443 -30.34 -14.92 -1.40
N CYS A 444 -30.38 -13.87 -2.21
CA CYS A 444 -29.47 -12.72 -2.11
C CYS A 444 -29.58 -12.03 -0.75
N LYS A 445 -30.80 -11.86 -0.22
CA LYS A 445 -31.01 -11.29 1.12
C LYS A 445 -30.37 -12.16 2.20
N LYS A 446 -30.57 -13.48 2.15
CA LYS A 446 -29.96 -14.41 3.11
C LYS A 446 -28.44 -14.40 3.04
N LEU A 447 -27.88 -14.34 1.84
CA LEU A 447 -26.43 -14.23 1.64
C LEU A 447 -25.87 -12.88 2.14
N GLN A 448 -26.63 -11.78 1.99
CA GLN A 448 -26.26 -10.49 2.58
C GLN A 448 -26.26 -10.54 4.12
N GLU A 449 -27.19 -11.26 4.76
CA GLU A 449 -27.15 -11.48 6.22
C GLU A 449 -25.85 -12.20 6.63
N MET A 450 -25.37 -13.16 5.85
CA MET A 450 -24.07 -13.83 6.08
C MET A 450 -22.87 -12.87 5.92
N VAL A 451 -22.95 -11.91 4.98
CA VAL A 451 -21.93 -10.85 4.80
C VAL A 451 -21.89 -9.94 6.04
N GLU A 452 -23.04 -9.58 6.59
CA GLU A 452 -23.12 -8.78 7.83
C GLU A 452 -22.53 -9.53 9.03
N ASP A 453 -22.79 -10.83 9.15
CA ASP A 453 -22.20 -11.68 10.19
C ASP A 453 -20.67 -11.82 10.03
N ALA A 454 -20.18 -11.98 8.80
CA ALA A 454 -18.75 -12.00 8.51
C ALA A 454 -18.07 -10.67 8.87
N TRP A 455 -18.72 -9.52 8.65
CA TRP A 455 -18.21 -8.22 9.10
C TRP A 455 -18.11 -8.13 10.63
N LYS A 456 -19.06 -8.73 11.37
CA LYS A 456 -18.99 -8.83 12.84
C LYS A 456 -17.83 -9.70 13.32
N ASP A 457 -17.52 -10.79 12.61
CA ASP A 457 -16.34 -11.61 12.87
C ASP A 457 -15.04 -10.80 12.68
N ILE A 458 -14.93 -10.04 11.58
CA ILE A 458 -13.76 -9.17 11.32
C ILE A 458 -13.61 -8.12 12.42
N ASN A 459 -14.71 -7.47 12.83
CA ASN A 459 -14.68 -6.49 13.91
C ASN A 459 -14.23 -7.12 15.23
N GLN A 460 -14.69 -8.32 15.55
CA GLN A 460 -14.33 -9.03 16.77
C GLN A 460 -12.83 -9.37 16.82
N GLU A 461 -12.26 -9.85 15.70
CA GLU A 461 -10.83 -10.14 15.59
C GLU A 461 -9.95 -8.89 15.66
N CYS A 462 -10.50 -7.70 15.35
CA CYS A 462 -9.79 -6.43 15.45
C CYS A 462 -9.74 -5.87 16.89
N LEU A 463 -10.44 -6.47 17.85
CA LEU A 463 -10.44 -6.01 19.24
C LEU A 463 -9.32 -6.67 20.05
N ASP A 464 -8.75 -5.89 20.97
CA ASP A 464 -7.61 -6.22 21.82
C ASP A 464 -6.47 -6.95 21.08
N PRO A 465 -6.01 -6.45 19.91
CA PRO A 465 -5.00 -7.15 19.14
C PRO A 465 -3.66 -7.12 19.86
N THR A 466 -2.90 -8.20 19.78
CA THR A 466 -1.49 -8.16 20.17
C THR A 466 -0.72 -7.19 19.28
N THR A 467 0.37 -6.60 19.79
CA THR A 467 1.24 -5.68 19.02
C THR A 467 1.72 -6.31 17.71
N PHE A 468 1.93 -7.63 17.71
CA PHE A 468 2.30 -8.40 16.53
C PHE A 468 1.17 -8.49 15.49
N LEU A 469 -0.08 -8.75 15.91
CA LEU A 469 -1.21 -8.95 15.00
C LEU A 469 -1.81 -7.66 14.47
N ALA A 470 -1.69 -6.55 15.19
CA ALA A 470 -2.31 -5.26 14.82
C ALA A 470 -2.07 -4.85 13.35
N PRO A 471 -0.83 -4.80 12.82
CA PRO A 471 -0.60 -4.43 11.43
C PRO A 471 -1.14 -5.46 10.42
N LEU A 472 -1.18 -6.75 10.78
CA LEU A 472 -1.70 -7.82 9.92
C LEU A 472 -3.23 -7.72 9.79
N LEU A 473 -3.92 -7.55 10.92
CA LEU A 473 -5.37 -7.37 10.98
C LEU A 473 -5.82 -6.12 10.23
N GLN A 474 -5.09 -5.01 10.38
CA GLN A 474 -5.35 -3.77 9.66
C GLN A 474 -5.21 -3.95 8.15
N THR A 475 -4.17 -4.64 7.70
CA THR A 475 -3.94 -4.92 6.27
C THR A 475 -5.06 -5.78 5.69
N LEU A 476 -5.48 -6.82 6.40
CA LEU A 476 -6.58 -7.69 5.97
C LEU A 476 -7.93 -6.96 5.97
N LEU A 477 -8.20 -6.11 6.94
CA LEU A 477 -9.37 -5.24 6.94
C LEU A 477 -9.41 -4.35 5.69
N TYR A 478 -8.28 -3.76 5.31
CA TYR A 478 -8.18 -2.94 4.10
C TYR A 478 -8.41 -3.77 2.83
N PHE A 479 -7.89 -4.99 2.81
CA PHE A 479 -8.20 -5.96 1.77
C PHE A 479 -9.71 -6.29 1.69
N THR A 480 -10.39 -6.54 2.81
CA THR A 480 -11.85 -6.77 2.80
C THR A 480 -12.62 -5.58 2.24
N ARG A 481 -12.25 -4.36 2.65
CA ARG A 481 -12.89 -3.11 2.19
C ARG A 481 -12.81 -2.95 0.67
N ILE A 482 -11.62 -3.19 0.10
CA ILE A 482 -11.45 -3.07 -1.34
C ILE A 482 -12.19 -4.20 -2.08
N SER A 483 -12.18 -5.43 -1.56
CA SER A 483 -12.91 -6.57 -2.14
C SER A 483 -14.42 -6.33 -2.18
N GLU A 484 -15.03 -5.91 -1.06
CA GLU A 484 -16.47 -5.57 -1.03
C GLU A 484 -16.79 -4.39 -1.97
N ASN A 485 -15.92 -3.37 -2.03
CA ASN A 485 -16.15 -2.20 -2.87
C ASN A 485 -16.17 -2.52 -4.37
N VAL A 486 -15.27 -3.42 -4.81
CA VAL A 486 -15.17 -3.85 -6.21
C VAL A 486 -16.43 -4.59 -6.66
N TYR A 487 -17.08 -5.34 -5.77
CA TYR A 487 -18.30 -6.12 -6.07
C TYR A 487 -19.58 -5.52 -5.49
N LYS A 488 -19.61 -4.22 -5.22
CA LYS A 488 -20.73 -3.61 -4.49
C LYS A 488 -22.00 -3.42 -5.32
N TYR A 489 -21.85 -3.04 -6.59
CA TYR A 489 -22.96 -2.69 -7.49
C TYR A 489 -22.96 -3.51 -8.77
N THR A 490 -21.77 -3.80 -9.25
CA THR A 490 -21.46 -4.69 -10.37
C THR A 490 -20.13 -5.35 -10.04
N ASP A 491 -19.75 -6.35 -10.81
CA ASP A 491 -18.38 -6.84 -10.86
C ASP A 491 -17.50 -5.82 -11.58
N ALA A 492 -17.02 -4.84 -10.82
CA ALA A 492 -16.25 -3.72 -11.36
C ALA A 492 -14.84 -4.15 -11.78
N TYR A 493 -14.37 -5.34 -11.41
CA TYR A 493 -13.10 -5.89 -11.89
C TYR A 493 -13.23 -6.35 -13.35
N THR A 494 -14.29 -7.09 -13.65
CA THR A 494 -14.61 -7.51 -15.03
C THR A 494 -15.12 -6.33 -15.86
N GLU A 495 -16.04 -5.52 -15.32
CA GLU A 495 -16.68 -4.37 -15.98
C GLU A 495 -16.07 -3.02 -15.55
N SER A 496 -14.75 -2.90 -15.67
CA SER A 496 -13.97 -1.78 -15.11
C SER A 496 -14.25 -0.40 -15.71
N HIS A 497 -14.92 -0.33 -16.87
CA HIS A 497 -15.27 0.91 -17.57
C HIS A 497 -16.25 1.83 -16.82
N THR A 498 -16.82 1.35 -15.72
CA THR A 498 -17.81 2.04 -14.90
C THR A 498 -17.15 2.72 -13.68
N ARG A 499 -17.52 2.32 -12.47
CA ARG A 499 -17.12 2.91 -11.19
C ARG A 499 -15.62 2.77 -10.92
N MET A 500 -15.03 1.63 -11.26
CA MET A 500 -13.60 1.40 -11.02
C MET A 500 -12.72 2.39 -11.79
N ARG A 501 -13.05 2.67 -13.06
CA ARG A 501 -12.38 3.71 -13.86
C ARG A 501 -12.49 5.09 -13.21
N GLU A 502 -13.65 5.45 -12.68
CA GLU A 502 -13.84 6.74 -11.99
C GLU A 502 -12.96 6.82 -10.74
N CYS A 503 -12.95 5.77 -9.91
CA CYS A 503 -12.10 5.68 -8.72
C CYS A 503 -10.61 5.74 -9.07
N ILE A 504 -10.16 4.99 -10.08
CA ILE A 504 -8.79 5.04 -10.60
C ILE A 504 -8.47 6.45 -11.10
N SER A 505 -9.39 7.09 -11.83
CA SER A 505 -9.19 8.46 -12.32
C SER A 505 -9.03 9.44 -11.16
N LEU A 506 -9.82 9.32 -10.11
CA LEU A 506 -9.73 10.18 -8.92
C LEU A 506 -8.41 10.01 -8.16
N LEU A 507 -7.91 8.77 -8.04
CA LEU A 507 -6.68 8.49 -7.30
C LEU A 507 -5.41 8.73 -8.14
N LEU A 508 -5.45 8.37 -9.43
CA LEU A 508 -4.27 8.26 -10.30
C LEU A 508 -4.32 9.17 -11.54
N VAL A 509 -5.35 9.99 -11.77
CA VAL A 509 -5.41 10.90 -12.94
C VAL A 509 -5.72 12.36 -12.57
N HIS A 510 -6.69 12.61 -11.71
CA HIS A 510 -7.11 13.97 -11.36
C HIS A 510 -6.38 14.50 -10.11
N PRO A 511 -5.62 15.61 -10.22
CA PRO A 511 -5.03 16.24 -9.06
C PRO A 511 -6.10 16.86 -8.15
N VAL A 512 -5.78 16.93 -6.86
CA VAL A 512 -6.50 17.81 -5.94
C VAL A 512 -6.00 19.23 -6.22
N VAL A 513 -6.91 20.20 -6.41
CA VAL A 513 -6.53 21.59 -6.70
C VAL A 513 -5.77 22.16 -5.50
N SER A 514 -4.44 22.24 -5.60
CA SER A 514 -3.57 22.89 -4.64
C SER A 514 -3.51 24.40 -4.90
N SER A 515 -3.24 25.18 -3.86
CA SER A 515 -2.75 26.55 -4.00
C SER A 515 -1.42 26.50 -4.76
N GLN A 516 -1.44 26.88 -6.04
CA GLN A 516 -0.22 26.96 -6.83
C GLN A 516 0.73 28.01 -6.24
N PRO A 517 2.05 27.86 -6.46
CA PRO A 517 2.97 28.98 -6.27
C PRO A 517 2.51 30.16 -7.14
N PRO A 518 2.73 31.41 -6.71
CA PRO A 518 2.45 32.57 -7.54
C PRO A 518 3.33 32.46 -8.80
N ASP A 519 2.69 32.16 -9.96
CA ASP A 519 3.12 32.45 -11.35
C ASP A 519 2.95 31.32 -12.40
N ALA A 520 2.22 30.22 -12.15
CA ALA A 520 2.05 29.14 -13.14
C ALA A 520 0.64 28.98 -13.74
N ALA A 521 0.07 30.04 -14.34
CA ALA A 521 -1.20 29.96 -15.06
C ALA A 521 -1.01 29.68 -16.57
N GLY A 522 -1.07 28.41 -16.98
CA GLY A 522 -1.10 27.98 -18.39
C GLY A 522 -2.26 27.04 -18.69
N HIS A 523 -3.22 27.47 -19.51
CA HIS A 523 -4.43 26.70 -19.87
C HIS A 523 -4.09 25.53 -20.81
N GLN A 524 -4.58 24.31 -20.52
CA GLN A 524 -4.61 23.20 -21.48
C GLN A 524 -6.06 22.88 -21.92
N VAL A 525 -6.27 22.87 -23.24
CA VAL A 525 -7.53 22.55 -23.90
C VAL A 525 -7.58 21.06 -24.23
N VAL A 526 -8.62 20.35 -23.78
CA VAL A 526 -8.88 18.94 -24.14
C VAL A 526 -9.84 18.89 -25.34
N ARG A 527 -9.48 18.14 -26.40
CA ARG A 527 -10.36 17.81 -27.53
C ARG A 527 -10.85 16.38 -27.42
N GLN A 528 -12.15 16.16 -27.66
CA GLN A 528 -12.78 14.85 -27.70
C GLN A 528 -12.77 14.25 -29.11
N CYS A 529 -12.61 12.93 -29.20
CA CYS A 529 -13.21 12.10 -30.24
C CYS A 529 -13.37 10.67 -29.72
N ALA A 530 -14.50 10.04 -30.01
CA ALA A 530 -14.83 8.66 -29.67
C ALA A 530 -14.71 7.74 -30.89
N VAL A 531 -14.41 6.44 -30.68
CA VAL A 531 -15.16 5.22 -31.09
C VAL A 531 -14.31 3.97 -30.76
N TYR A 532 -14.82 3.13 -29.83
CA TYR A 532 -14.42 1.81 -29.26
C TYR A 532 -12.92 1.40 -29.15
N HIS A 533 -12.50 1.00 -27.93
CA HIS A 533 -11.11 1.05 -27.45
C HIS A 533 -10.43 -0.33 -27.14
N PRO A 534 -9.09 -0.44 -27.29
CA PRO A 534 -8.17 -1.29 -26.49
C PRO A 534 -8.29 -0.98 -24.97
N ASP A 535 -7.43 -1.48 -24.07
CA ASP A 535 -7.40 -1.11 -22.61
C ASP A 535 -7.95 0.31 -22.37
N VAL A 536 -8.85 0.48 -21.38
CA VAL A 536 -9.54 1.75 -21.06
C VAL A 536 -8.54 2.91 -20.89
N TRP A 537 -7.30 2.57 -20.54
CA TRP A 537 -6.19 3.50 -20.38
C TRP A 537 -5.25 3.61 -21.59
N GLY A 538 -5.26 2.64 -22.51
CA GLY A 538 -4.33 2.56 -23.64
C GLY A 538 -2.88 2.74 -23.19
N ASP A 539 -2.11 3.55 -23.92
CA ASP A 539 -0.73 3.87 -23.54
C ASP A 539 -0.63 5.06 -22.55
N TYR A 540 -1.71 5.51 -21.91
CA TYR A 540 -1.71 6.72 -21.07
C TYR A 540 -0.64 6.69 -19.97
N PHE A 541 -0.57 5.59 -19.21
CA PHE A 541 0.44 5.41 -18.16
C PHE A 541 1.83 4.99 -18.70
N ILE A 542 1.94 4.71 -20.01
CA ILE A 542 3.17 4.32 -20.70
C ILE A 542 3.85 5.54 -21.34
N THR A 543 3.07 6.48 -21.88
CA THR A 543 3.53 7.62 -22.69
C THR A 543 3.67 8.93 -21.90
N HIS A 544 3.20 8.97 -20.65
CA HIS A 544 3.27 10.17 -19.82
C HIS A 544 4.71 10.42 -19.32
N GLN A 545 5.41 11.36 -19.95
CA GLN A 545 6.68 11.89 -19.46
C GLN A 545 6.45 13.15 -18.61
N PRO A 546 6.97 13.22 -17.36
CA PRO A 546 6.91 14.44 -16.56
C PRO A 546 7.77 15.55 -17.16
N CYS A 547 7.30 16.80 -17.07
CA CYS A 547 8.01 17.99 -17.56
C CYS A 547 9.31 18.26 -16.78
N SER A 548 10.32 18.83 -17.43
CA SER A 548 11.69 18.98 -16.90
C SER A 548 11.93 20.22 -16.01
N ASP A 549 10.95 21.11 -15.83
CA ASP A 549 11.14 22.46 -15.23
C ASP A 549 10.73 22.60 -13.73
N GLU A 550 10.73 21.52 -12.93
CA GLU A 550 10.09 21.49 -11.60
C GLU A 550 11.01 21.49 -10.35
N THR A 551 12.33 21.58 -10.48
CA THR A 551 13.26 21.26 -9.37
C THR A 551 13.17 22.20 -8.14
N GLN A 552 12.83 23.49 -8.32
CA GLN A 552 12.63 24.44 -7.20
C GLN A 552 11.25 24.33 -6.53
N ALA A 553 10.20 24.05 -7.31
CA ALA A 553 8.85 23.84 -6.78
C ALA A 553 8.78 22.57 -5.91
N GLN A 554 9.58 21.56 -6.26
CA GLN A 554 9.65 20.26 -5.58
C GLN A 554 10.31 20.31 -4.20
N ALA A 555 11.39 21.08 -4.03
CA ALA A 555 12.02 21.28 -2.73
C ALA A 555 11.11 22.04 -1.76
N TRP A 556 10.42 23.06 -2.26
CA TRP A 556 9.44 23.82 -1.47
C TRP A 556 8.26 22.96 -1.01
N VAL A 557 7.74 22.08 -1.86
CA VAL A 557 6.62 21.17 -1.50
C VAL A 557 7.00 20.25 -0.32
N ARG A 558 8.24 19.76 -0.26
CA ARG A 558 8.70 18.89 0.84
C ARG A 558 8.92 19.64 2.14
N GLU A 559 9.66 20.75 2.06
CA GLU A 559 9.89 21.61 3.23
C GLU A 559 8.55 22.05 3.83
N ARG A 560 7.59 22.43 2.97
CA ARG A 560 6.25 22.80 3.40
C ARG A 560 5.46 21.64 4.00
N ASP A 561 5.56 20.43 3.43
CA ASP A 561 4.94 19.22 3.98
C ASP A 561 5.48 18.91 5.39
N GLU A 562 6.80 18.95 5.62
CA GLU A 562 7.38 18.70 6.95
C GLU A 562 7.05 19.82 7.95
N GLU A 563 7.07 21.09 7.53
CA GLU A 563 6.62 22.22 8.36
C GLU A 563 5.18 22.01 8.86
N LEU A 564 4.29 21.58 7.96
CA LEU A 564 2.89 21.32 8.28
C LEU A 564 2.73 20.08 9.16
N ARG A 565 3.51 19.03 8.95
CA ARG A 565 3.53 17.86 9.85
C ARG A 565 3.94 18.25 11.26
N GLU A 566 5.02 19.02 11.41
CA GLU A 566 5.44 19.54 12.72
C GLU A 566 4.41 20.49 13.35
N ALA A 567 3.69 21.27 12.55
CA ALA A 567 2.54 22.05 13.04
C ALA A 567 1.45 21.13 13.62
N VAL A 568 1.08 20.06 12.92
CA VAL A 568 0.10 19.08 13.40
C VAL A 568 0.59 18.31 14.63
N ARG A 569 1.88 17.94 14.71
CA ARG A 569 2.47 17.32 15.91
C ARG A 569 2.33 18.23 17.13
N ARG A 570 2.60 19.53 16.97
CA ARG A 570 2.37 20.53 18.03
C ARG A 570 0.90 20.62 18.45
N MET A 571 -0.05 20.51 17.50
CA MET A 571 -1.48 20.47 17.85
C MET A 571 -1.82 19.29 18.78
N PHE A 572 -1.17 18.13 18.65
CA PHE A 572 -1.36 17.01 19.59
C PHE A 572 -0.79 17.27 20.99
N GLN A 573 0.35 17.96 21.06
CA GLN A 573 1.07 18.27 22.30
C GLN A 573 0.38 19.38 23.10
N ASP A 574 -0.06 20.44 22.43
CA ASP A 574 -0.66 21.62 23.06
C ASP A 574 -2.11 21.35 23.49
N ASN A 575 -2.75 20.33 22.89
CA ASN A 575 -4.14 20.00 23.15
C ASN A 575 -4.29 19.04 24.34
N ASN A 576 -4.89 19.57 25.40
CA ASN A 576 -5.24 18.81 26.61
C ASN A 576 -6.76 18.55 26.73
N ASP A 577 -7.56 19.10 25.82
CA ASP A 577 -9.00 18.91 25.82
C ASP A 577 -9.36 17.62 25.06
N VAL A 578 -10.08 16.72 25.73
CA VAL A 578 -10.42 15.40 25.19
C VAL A 578 -11.28 15.51 23.93
N MET A 579 -12.19 16.49 23.88
CA MET A 579 -13.08 16.68 22.74
C MET A 579 -12.31 17.19 21.52
N GLN A 580 -11.50 18.23 21.69
CA GLN A 580 -10.64 18.74 20.63
C GLN A 580 -9.64 17.66 20.15
N THR A 581 -9.15 16.83 21.07
CA THR A 581 -8.25 15.72 20.75
C THR A 581 -8.94 14.69 19.85
N MET A 582 -10.16 14.26 20.19
CA MET A 582 -10.95 13.36 19.34
C MET A 582 -11.24 13.97 17.98
N HIS A 583 -11.59 15.26 17.92
CA HIS A 583 -11.82 15.97 16.66
C HIS A 583 -10.58 16.03 15.76
N LEU A 584 -9.41 16.26 16.36
CA LEU A 584 -8.13 16.28 15.64
C LEU A 584 -7.81 14.91 15.06
N ILE A 585 -7.91 13.85 15.87
CA ILE A 585 -7.71 12.46 15.42
C ILE A 585 -8.66 12.11 14.27
N ASP A 586 -9.95 12.42 14.44
CA ASP A 586 -10.98 12.12 13.45
C ASP A 586 -10.67 12.82 12.12
N THR A 587 -10.34 14.12 12.18
CA THR A 587 -10.03 14.91 10.98
C THR A 587 -8.81 14.36 10.25
N ILE A 588 -7.74 14.00 10.98
CA ILE A 588 -6.52 13.42 10.41
C ILE A 588 -6.81 12.06 9.75
N GLN A 589 -7.61 11.20 10.40
CA GLN A 589 -8.00 9.90 9.87
C GLN A 589 -8.88 10.02 8.62
N LEU A 590 -9.89 10.90 8.64
CA LEU A 590 -10.79 11.12 7.50
C LEU A 590 -10.07 11.74 6.30
N LEU A 591 -9.01 12.52 6.53
CA LEU A 591 -8.12 13.04 5.47
C LEU A 591 -7.04 12.05 5.02
N GLY A 592 -6.96 10.86 5.64
CA GLY A 592 -6.00 9.82 5.29
C GLY A 592 -4.55 10.17 5.62
N LEU A 593 -4.33 11.02 6.62
CA LEU A 593 -3.03 11.48 7.11
C LEU A 593 -2.54 10.70 8.33
N ASP A 594 -3.33 9.78 8.86
CA ASP A 594 -3.08 9.13 10.16
C ASP A 594 -1.79 8.30 10.20
N TYR A 595 -1.33 7.81 9.05
CA TYR A 595 -0.07 7.07 8.92
C TYR A 595 1.19 7.92 9.17
N HIS A 596 1.09 9.25 9.21
CA HIS A 596 2.19 10.15 9.60
C HIS A 596 2.25 10.42 11.10
N PHE A 597 1.18 10.08 11.84
CA PHE A 597 0.96 10.49 13.23
C PHE A 597 0.56 9.31 14.12
N GLU A 598 1.04 8.09 13.81
CA GLU A 598 0.60 6.87 14.49
C GLU A 598 0.93 6.88 15.99
N GLU A 599 2.11 7.40 16.36
CA GLU A 599 2.55 7.54 17.75
C GLU A 599 1.66 8.54 18.51
N GLU A 600 1.48 9.74 17.95
CA GLU A 600 0.68 10.80 18.55
C GLU A 600 -0.78 10.39 18.71
N ILE A 601 -1.36 9.73 17.70
CA ILE A 601 -2.74 9.20 17.76
C ILE A 601 -2.86 8.13 18.85
N THR A 602 -1.87 7.24 18.97
CA THR A 602 -1.88 6.17 19.98
C THR A 602 -1.86 6.73 21.40
N GLU A 603 -0.96 7.69 21.67
CA GLU A 603 -0.88 8.37 22.96
C GLU A 603 -2.14 9.18 23.27
N ALA A 604 -2.66 9.90 22.27
CA ALA A 604 -3.88 10.68 22.40
C ALA A 604 -5.11 9.80 22.69
N LEU A 605 -5.24 8.64 22.03
CA LEU A 605 -6.36 7.72 22.27
C LEU A 605 -6.31 7.07 23.65
N LYS A 606 -5.12 6.84 24.20
CA LYS A 606 -4.98 6.40 25.60
C LYS A 606 -5.60 7.43 26.57
N ARG A 607 -5.33 8.72 26.35
CA ARG A 607 -5.95 9.81 27.15
C ARG A 607 -7.48 9.83 26.97
N VAL A 608 -7.97 9.65 25.75
CA VAL A 608 -9.41 9.58 25.43
C VAL A 608 -10.07 8.36 26.10
N TYR A 609 -9.36 7.23 26.18
CA TYR A 609 -9.83 6.02 26.84
C TYR A 609 -9.99 6.21 28.35
N ASP A 610 -9.04 6.90 29.00
CA ASP A 610 -9.06 7.12 30.45
C ASP A 610 -10.02 8.25 30.90
N ALA A 611 -10.51 9.07 29.96
CA ALA A 611 -11.39 10.20 30.26
C ALA A 611 -12.84 9.81 30.64
N ASP A 612 -13.47 10.60 31.51
CA ASP A 612 -14.90 10.46 31.83
C ASP A 612 -15.77 10.90 30.63
N SER A 613 -16.80 10.13 30.32
CA SER A 613 -17.75 10.39 29.23
C SER A 613 -19.21 10.41 29.66
N ALA A 614 -19.51 10.47 30.97
CA ALA A 614 -20.87 10.40 31.48
C ALA A 614 -21.77 11.51 30.89
N ASN A 615 -21.24 12.74 30.77
CA ASN A 615 -21.98 13.93 30.32
C ASN A 615 -21.96 14.18 28.80
N HIS A 616 -21.34 13.29 28.01
CA HIS A 616 -21.21 13.46 26.56
C HIS A 616 -22.54 13.24 25.82
N GLY A 617 -22.81 14.06 24.79
CA GLY A 617 -23.95 13.91 23.89
C GLY A 617 -23.77 12.76 22.88
N LEU A 618 -24.72 12.61 21.96
CA LEU A 618 -24.73 11.51 21.00
C LEU A 618 -23.49 11.52 20.11
N TYR A 619 -23.15 12.70 19.57
CA TYR A 619 -21.99 12.88 18.72
C TYR A 619 -20.68 12.46 19.41
N GLU A 620 -20.47 12.93 20.63
CA GLU A 620 -19.23 12.72 21.38
C GLU A 620 -19.06 11.27 21.83
N VAL A 621 -20.14 10.63 22.30
CA VAL A 621 -20.11 9.20 22.67
C VAL A 621 -19.85 8.34 21.43
N SER A 622 -20.53 8.61 20.32
CA SER A 622 -20.37 7.85 19.08
C SER A 622 -18.96 8.00 18.49
N LEU A 623 -18.42 9.22 18.50
CA LEU A 623 -17.07 9.49 18.02
C LEU A 623 -16.04 8.76 18.88
N ARG A 624 -16.15 8.89 20.21
CA ARG A 624 -15.27 8.20 21.16
C ARG A 624 -15.28 6.69 20.96
N PHE A 625 -16.48 6.10 20.88
CA PHE A 625 -16.65 4.67 20.65
C PHE A 625 -15.97 4.22 19.36
N ARG A 626 -16.21 4.95 18.26
CA ARG A 626 -15.62 4.63 16.95
C ARG A 626 -14.09 4.69 16.99
N LEU A 627 -13.52 5.83 17.41
CA LEU A 627 -12.07 6.03 17.40
C LEU A 627 -11.32 5.00 18.26
N LEU A 628 -11.90 4.64 19.42
CA LEU A 628 -11.33 3.64 20.31
C LEU A 628 -11.41 2.23 19.70
N ARG A 629 -12.57 1.81 19.19
CA ARG A 629 -12.72 0.48 18.56
C ARG A 629 -11.91 0.33 17.28
N GLU A 630 -11.76 1.39 16.48
CA GLU A 630 -10.90 1.36 15.29
C GLU A 630 -9.42 1.11 15.61
N LYS A 631 -8.98 1.42 16.83
CA LYS A 631 -7.65 1.09 17.36
C LYS A 631 -7.65 -0.13 18.29
N GLY A 632 -8.72 -0.91 18.30
CA GLY A 632 -8.79 -2.19 18.98
C GLY A 632 -9.14 -2.13 20.47
N TYR A 633 -9.57 -0.99 21.01
CA TYR A 633 -10.04 -0.95 22.40
C TYR A 633 -11.41 -1.61 22.55
N SER A 634 -11.54 -2.52 23.51
CA SER A 634 -12.83 -3.15 23.89
C SER A 634 -13.76 -2.21 24.68
N VAL A 635 -14.37 -1.26 23.99
CA VAL A 635 -15.41 -0.38 24.55
C VAL A 635 -16.79 -1.03 24.38
N THR A 636 -17.57 -1.14 25.47
CA THR A 636 -18.94 -1.71 25.41
C THR A 636 -19.91 -0.82 24.63
N SER A 637 -20.84 -1.43 23.88
CA SER A 637 -21.93 -0.74 23.18
C SER A 637 -23.04 -0.24 24.12
N ASP A 638 -23.06 -0.67 25.38
CA ASP A 638 -24.02 -0.20 26.41
C ASP A 638 -23.92 1.32 26.66
N VAL A 639 -22.82 1.96 26.24
CA VAL A 639 -22.68 3.43 26.28
C VAL A 639 -23.79 4.16 25.52
N PHE A 640 -24.46 3.47 24.59
CA PHE A 640 -25.58 4.00 23.82
C PHE A 640 -26.95 3.84 24.49
N ASP A 641 -27.09 3.06 25.57
CA ASP A 641 -28.38 2.85 26.25
C ASP A 641 -28.98 4.14 26.78
N LYS A 642 -28.15 5.11 27.17
CA LYS A 642 -28.61 6.42 27.65
C LYS A 642 -29.33 7.26 26.58
N PHE A 643 -29.26 6.86 25.31
CA PHE A 643 -29.94 7.51 24.19
C PHE A 643 -31.25 6.80 23.82
N LYS A 644 -31.63 5.74 24.55
CA LYS A 644 -32.91 5.05 24.39
C LYS A 644 -34.00 5.71 25.22
N ASP A 645 -35.23 5.58 24.75
CA ASP A 645 -36.44 5.99 25.47
C ASP A 645 -36.90 4.91 26.47
N GLU A 646 -37.98 5.19 27.22
CA GLU A 646 -38.57 4.23 28.16
C GLU A 646 -39.09 2.95 27.50
N GLY A 647 -39.33 2.98 26.18
CA GLY A 647 -39.72 1.84 25.36
C GLY A 647 -38.55 0.95 24.94
N GLY A 648 -37.31 1.37 25.22
CA GLY A 648 -36.09 0.64 24.88
C GLY A 648 -35.60 0.85 23.44
N SER A 649 -36.19 1.81 22.71
CA SER A 649 -35.79 2.20 21.36
C SER A 649 -35.00 3.50 21.35
N PHE A 650 -34.16 3.74 20.34
CA PHE A 650 -33.50 5.05 20.19
C PHE A 650 -34.51 6.20 20.18
N SER A 651 -34.27 7.19 21.04
CA SER A 651 -35.21 8.29 21.27
C SER A 651 -35.40 9.13 20.00
N SER A 652 -36.66 9.42 19.67
CA SER A 652 -37.00 10.34 18.58
C SER A 652 -36.54 11.77 18.82
N ALA A 653 -36.15 12.13 20.05
CA ALA A 653 -35.56 13.43 20.33
C ALA A 653 -34.16 13.62 19.70
N LEU A 654 -33.52 12.54 19.24
CA LEU A 654 -32.20 12.58 18.59
C LEU A 654 -32.27 13.00 17.13
N THR A 655 -33.47 13.07 16.53
CA THR A 655 -33.61 13.21 15.07
C THR A 655 -33.12 14.54 14.51
N ASP A 656 -32.98 15.56 15.36
CA ASP A 656 -32.49 16.88 14.97
C ASP A 656 -30.94 16.98 15.02
N ASP A 657 -30.25 16.05 15.69
CA ASP A 657 -28.78 16.01 15.78
C ASP A 657 -28.18 15.19 14.62
N VAL A 658 -28.18 15.78 13.43
CA VAL A 658 -27.65 15.16 12.20
C VAL A 658 -26.21 14.67 12.37
N LYS A 659 -25.37 15.46 13.06
CA LYS A 659 -23.95 15.12 13.28
C LYS A 659 -23.82 13.93 14.23
N GLY A 660 -24.62 13.90 15.29
CA GLY A 660 -24.74 12.76 16.20
C GLY A 660 -25.22 11.50 15.51
N LEU A 661 -26.27 11.59 14.68
CA LEU A 661 -26.79 10.47 13.91
C LEU A 661 -25.76 9.90 12.93
N LEU A 662 -25.03 10.76 12.21
CA LEU A 662 -23.97 10.34 11.30
C LEU A 662 -22.80 9.67 12.04
N SER A 663 -22.43 10.21 13.20
CA SER A 663 -21.38 9.63 14.04
C SER A 663 -21.81 8.26 14.59
N LEU A 664 -23.05 8.13 15.06
CA LEU A 664 -23.62 6.86 15.53
C LEU A 664 -23.73 5.84 14.39
N TYR A 665 -24.17 6.26 13.20
CA TYR A 665 -24.24 5.40 12.01
C TYR A 665 -22.87 4.79 11.72
N ASN A 666 -21.82 5.60 11.62
CA ASN A 666 -20.47 5.11 11.35
C ASN A 666 -19.91 4.25 12.50
N ALA A 667 -20.21 4.60 13.74
CA ALA A 667 -19.80 3.84 14.93
C ALA A 667 -20.45 2.46 14.98
N ALA A 668 -21.73 2.35 14.62
CA ALA A 668 -22.49 1.10 14.74
C ALA A 668 -21.98 -0.02 13.81
N TYR A 669 -21.33 0.33 12.70
CA TYR A 669 -20.66 -0.65 11.82
C TYR A 669 -19.41 -1.32 12.42
N LEU A 670 -18.97 -0.90 13.61
CA LEU A 670 -17.94 -1.59 14.41
C LEU A 670 -18.52 -2.64 15.36
N GLY A 671 -19.81 -2.96 15.24
CA GLY A 671 -20.47 -3.95 16.07
C GLY A 671 -19.91 -5.36 15.89
N THR A 672 -19.94 -6.12 16.97
CA THR A 672 -19.61 -7.55 17.00
C THR A 672 -20.86 -8.38 17.30
N HIS A 673 -20.71 -9.71 17.34
CA HIS A 673 -21.83 -10.61 17.64
C HIS A 673 -22.43 -10.35 19.02
N GLY A 674 -23.77 -10.34 19.08
CA GLY A 674 -24.53 -10.12 20.32
C GLY A 674 -24.85 -8.65 20.64
N GLU A 675 -24.29 -7.69 19.90
CA GLU A 675 -24.51 -6.26 20.13
C GLU A 675 -25.72 -5.72 19.36
N THR A 676 -26.92 -6.21 19.69
CA THR A 676 -28.16 -5.86 18.98
C THR A 676 -28.50 -4.37 19.00
N ILE A 677 -27.98 -3.62 19.98
CA ILE A 677 -28.11 -2.16 20.04
C ILE A 677 -27.47 -1.47 18.84
N LEU A 678 -26.39 -2.02 18.29
CA LEU A 678 -25.71 -1.44 17.12
C LEU A 678 -26.46 -1.77 15.83
N ASP A 679 -27.05 -2.97 15.72
CA ASP A 679 -27.95 -3.30 14.61
C ASP A 679 -29.17 -2.36 14.58
N GLU A 680 -29.76 -2.11 15.75
CA GLU A 680 -30.85 -1.14 15.94
C GLU A 680 -30.39 0.28 15.56
N ALA A 681 -29.19 0.69 15.99
CA ALA A 681 -28.62 1.99 15.69
C ALA A 681 -28.42 2.19 14.18
N ILE A 682 -27.94 1.19 13.45
CA ILE A 682 -27.81 1.23 11.98
C ILE A 682 -29.19 1.47 11.35
N SER A 683 -30.21 0.72 11.77
CA SER A 683 -31.57 0.84 11.22
C SER A 683 -32.16 2.25 11.49
N PHE A 684 -32.09 2.70 12.74
CA PHE A 684 -32.57 3.99 13.20
C PHE A 684 -31.89 5.14 12.45
N THR A 685 -30.55 5.20 12.52
CA THR A 685 -29.78 6.29 11.92
C THR A 685 -29.89 6.30 10.40
N ARG A 686 -29.86 5.14 9.72
CA ARG A 686 -30.03 5.07 8.26
C ARG A 686 -31.38 5.65 7.84
N SER A 687 -32.47 5.22 8.47
CA SER A 687 -33.83 5.71 8.14
C SER A 687 -33.93 7.24 8.27
N HIS A 688 -33.41 7.80 9.35
CA HIS A 688 -33.45 9.25 9.58
C HIS A 688 -32.53 10.02 8.64
N LEU A 689 -31.27 9.60 8.48
CA LEU A 689 -30.31 10.23 7.57
C LEU A 689 -30.80 10.20 6.12
N THR A 690 -31.35 9.08 5.64
CA THR A 690 -31.94 8.99 4.29
C THR A 690 -33.14 9.93 4.13
N SER A 691 -33.98 10.08 5.16
CA SER A 691 -35.13 10.98 5.09
C SER A 691 -34.73 12.45 5.00
N MET A 692 -33.65 12.87 5.68
CA MET A 692 -33.27 14.28 5.78
C MET A 692 -32.21 14.72 4.76
N VAL A 693 -31.50 13.80 4.10
CA VAL A 693 -30.33 14.13 3.27
C VAL A 693 -30.62 15.18 2.18
N HIS A 694 -31.83 15.18 1.63
CA HIS A 694 -32.25 16.14 0.61
C HIS A 694 -32.54 17.55 1.15
N ASP A 695 -32.77 17.68 2.46
CA ASP A 695 -33.03 18.95 3.14
C ASP A 695 -31.76 19.56 3.76
N LEU A 696 -30.65 18.80 3.80
CA LEU A 696 -29.37 19.27 4.30
C LEU A 696 -28.64 20.12 3.25
N ASN A 697 -27.85 21.08 3.72
CA ASN A 697 -26.96 21.86 2.85
C ASN A 697 -25.54 21.23 2.80
N PRO A 698 -24.82 21.34 1.68
CA PRO A 698 -23.38 21.05 1.63
C PRO A 698 -22.59 21.92 2.64
N PRO A 699 -21.46 21.41 3.18
CA PRO A 699 -20.84 20.12 2.86
C PRO A 699 -21.42 18.91 3.61
N LEU A 700 -22.26 19.13 4.62
CA LEU A 700 -22.82 18.06 5.48
C LEU A 700 -23.69 17.08 4.69
N ALA A 701 -24.53 17.57 3.77
CA ALA A 701 -25.35 16.72 2.89
C ALA A 701 -24.49 15.72 2.07
N THR A 702 -23.34 16.19 1.59
CA THR A 702 -22.37 15.38 0.82
C THR A 702 -21.75 14.31 1.70
N LEU A 703 -21.37 14.65 2.93
CA LEU A 703 -20.79 13.70 3.89
C LEU A 703 -21.80 12.62 4.30
N VAL A 704 -23.05 13.00 4.55
CA VAL A 704 -24.13 12.06 4.87
C VAL A 704 -24.39 11.12 3.68
N SER A 705 -24.44 11.65 2.46
CA SER A 705 -24.62 10.85 1.25
C SER A 705 -23.48 9.83 1.08
N LEU A 706 -22.24 10.26 1.30
CA LEU A 706 -21.06 9.39 1.19
C LEU A 706 -21.11 8.23 2.21
N ALA A 707 -21.49 8.51 3.46
CA ALA A 707 -21.60 7.49 4.50
C ALA A 707 -22.78 6.53 4.26
N LEU A 708 -23.94 7.05 3.84
CA LEU A 708 -25.09 6.22 3.47
C LEU A 708 -24.79 5.32 2.27
N GLU A 709 -23.99 5.82 1.33
CA GLU A 709 -23.49 5.02 0.23
C GLU A 709 -22.60 3.90 0.77
N THR A 710 -21.47 4.24 1.40
CA THR A 710 -20.56 3.27 2.02
C THR A 710 -20.21 3.72 3.43
N PRO A 711 -20.53 2.95 4.47
CA PRO A 711 -20.16 3.30 5.84
C PRO A 711 -18.65 3.48 5.97
N LEU A 712 -18.22 4.36 6.87
CA LEU A 712 -16.79 4.67 7.03
C LEU A 712 -15.95 3.41 7.33
N ARG A 713 -16.45 2.51 8.18
CA ARG A 713 -15.78 1.24 8.52
C ARG A 713 -15.54 0.32 7.31
N ARG A 714 -16.33 0.46 6.25
CA ARG A 714 -16.26 -0.34 5.01
C ARG A 714 -15.66 0.43 3.83
N SER A 715 -15.34 1.70 4.02
CA SER A 715 -14.84 2.58 2.96
C SER A 715 -13.34 2.40 2.70
N ILE A 716 -12.93 2.47 1.43
CA ILE A 716 -11.52 2.52 1.05
C ILE A 716 -10.94 3.85 1.55
N LYS A 717 -9.97 3.79 2.46
CA LYS A 717 -9.43 4.98 3.15
C LYS A 717 -9.03 6.08 2.18
N ARG A 718 -8.21 5.76 1.18
CA ARG A 718 -7.66 6.78 0.28
C ARG A 718 -8.69 7.42 -0.63
N LEU A 719 -9.69 6.65 -1.06
CA LEU A 719 -10.82 7.17 -1.85
C LEU A 719 -11.73 8.05 -0.99
N PHE A 720 -12.02 7.63 0.26
CA PHE A 720 -12.78 8.43 1.20
C PHE A 720 -12.08 9.77 1.46
N ALA A 721 -10.77 9.75 1.74
CA ALA A 721 -9.96 10.95 1.94
C ALA A 721 -10.04 11.91 0.74
N ARG A 722 -10.00 11.40 -0.49
CA ARG A 722 -10.13 12.22 -1.70
C ARG A 722 -11.43 13.01 -1.76
N HIS A 723 -12.54 12.41 -1.33
CA HIS A 723 -13.83 13.10 -1.24
C HIS A 723 -13.89 14.03 -0.03
N TYR A 724 -13.37 13.57 1.11
CA TYR A 724 -13.39 14.31 2.36
C TYR A 724 -12.55 15.58 2.31
N ILE A 725 -11.44 15.63 1.57
CA ILE A 725 -10.66 16.87 1.35
C ILE A 725 -11.55 17.99 0.79
N SER A 726 -12.45 17.67 -0.16
CA SER A 726 -13.37 18.66 -0.73
C SER A 726 -14.44 19.09 0.26
N ILE A 727 -14.97 18.15 1.06
CA ILE A 727 -15.95 18.41 2.12
C ILE A 727 -15.33 19.32 3.19
N TYR A 728 -14.15 18.94 3.70
CA TYR A 728 -13.43 19.67 4.74
C TYR A 728 -13.00 21.07 4.30
N GLN A 729 -12.69 21.28 3.02
CA GLN A 729 -12.40 22.60 2.48
C GLN A 729 -13.58 23.58 2.61
N GLU A 730 -14.81 23.09 2.55
CA GLU A 730 -16.04 23.88 2.70
C GLU A 730 -16.45 24.07 4.17
N GLU A 731 -15.84 23.34 5.11
CA GLU A 731 -16.19 23.45 6.52
C GLU A 731 -15.76 24.80 7.12
N PRO A 732 -16.65 25.48 7.86
CA PRO A 732 -16.31 26.74 8.54
C PRO A 732 -15.27 26.57 9.66
N THR A 733 -15.22 25.37 10.27
CA THR A 733 -14.34 25.04 11.38
C THR A 733 -13.03 24.40 10.94
N ARG A 734 -12.75 24.36 9.63
CA ARG A 734 -11.53 23.73 9.12
C ARG A 734 -10.27 24.40 9.66
N ASN A 735 -9.26 23.58 9.87
CA ASN A 735 -7.89 24.02 10.06
C ASN A 735 -7.17 24.03 8.70
N ASP A 736 -6.73 25.22 8.28
CA ASP A 736 -6.10 25.43 6.98
C ASP A 736 -4.73 24.73 6.85
N GLU A 737 -3.97 24.57 7.94
CA GLU A 737 -2.69 23.83 7.93
C GLU A 737 -2.92 22.34 7.66
N ILE A 738 -3.90 21.73 8.33
CA ILE A 738 -4.28 20.33 8.11
C ILE A 738 -4.81 20.12 6.69
N LEU A 739 -5.61 21.06 6.17
CA LEU A 739 -6.14 20.97 4.80
C LEU A 739 -5.00 21.08 3.77
N GLU A 740 -4.07 22.01 3.96
CA GLU A 740 -2.90 22.17 3.09
C GLU A 740 -2.07 20.88 3.08
N LEU A 741 -1.79 20.32 4.26
CA LEU A 741 -1.07 19.06 4.42
C LEU A 741 -1.76 17.92 3.68
N ALA A 742 -3.08 17.77 3.84
CA ALA A 742 -3.85 16.73 3.17
C ALA A 742 -3.79 16.84 1.63
N LYS A 743 -3.79 18.06 1.09
CA LYS A 743 -3.67 18.30 -0.36
C LYS A 743 -2.27 17.99 -0.87
N LEU A 744 -1.23 18.41 -0.14
CA LEU A 744 0.17 18.15 -0.50
C LEU A 744 0.47 16.65 -0.44
N ASP A 745 0.11 15.98 0.65
CA ASP A 745 0.22 14.53 0.81
C ASP A 745 -0.50 13.79 -0.33
N PHE A 746 -1.72 14.21 -0.67
CA PHE A 746 -2.46 13.65 -1.79
C PHE A 746 -1.74 13.78 -3.11
N HIS A 747 -1.25 14.97 -3.40
CA HIS A 747 -0.51 15.24 -4.62
C HIS A 747 0.81 14.44 -4.68
N MET A 748 1.54 14.37 -3.58
CA MET A 748 2.80 13.63 -3.49
C MET A 748 2.57 12.14 -3.72
N LEU A 749 1.68 11.49 -2.97
CA LEU A 749 1.41 10.06 -3.16
C LEU A 749 0.91 9.76 -4.59
N GLN A 750 0.04 10.61 -5.11
CA GLN A 750 -0.45 10.48 -6.48
C GLN A 750 0.67 10.56 -7.52
N SER A 751 1.62 11.49 -7.37
CA SER A 751 2.77 11.59 -8.27
C SER A 751 3.71 10.38 -8.14
N LEU A 752 3.91 9.84 -6.92
CA LEU A 752 4.71 8.63 -6.69
C LEU A 752 4.13 7.44 -7.45
N HIS A 753 2.81 7.26 -7.40
CA HIS A 753 2.14 6.13 -8.07
C HIS A 753 2.11 6.24 -9.60
N ARG A 754 2.20 7.45 -10.16
CA ARG A 754 2.24 7.67 -11.62
C ARG A 754 3.65 7.60 -12.21
N GLY A 755 4.68 7.46 -11.39
CA GLY A 755 6.07 7.60 -11.84
C GLY A 755 6.46 9.05 -12.18
N GLY A 756 5.64 10.03 -11.80
CA GLY A 756 6.03 11.45 -11.87
C GLY A 756 7.23 11.70 -10.97
N ARG A 757 8.03 12.76 -11.22
CA ARG A 757 9.06 13.27 -10.29
C ARG A 757 8.37 14.07 -9.16
N ILE A 758 8.92 13.99 -7.96
CA ILE A 758 8.51 14.71 -6.74
C ILE A 758 9.82 15.01 -6.08
#